data_AF-A0A6P6NE43-F1
#
_entry.id   AF-A0A6P6NE43-F1
#
_cell.length_a   1.000
_cell.length_b   1.000
_cell.length_c   1.000
_cell.angle_alpha   90.00
_cell.angle_beta   90.00
_cell.angle_gamma   90.00
#
_symmetry.space_group_name_H-M   'P 1'
#
loop_
_entity.id
_entity.type
_entity.pdbx_description
1 polymer ?
#
loop_
_entity_poly.entity_id
_entity_poly.type
_entity_poly.pdbx_seq_one_letter_code
_entity_poly.pdbx_strand_id
1 'polypeptide(L)'
;MVTEEGCGYLSSALSSNPSHLRELDLSYNHPGQSGVQLLKHKLQDPNYKLQILNVDHGGEKMMRAGLRKYACDLTLDPNTAHTRLVLSDENKKITRVEDRQLFPDHPERFDRVHQVLSVESLTGRCYWETEWSGRAAISVSYKGINKKGGQIDCWYGSNDKSWSLYCSDNRFSFWHNNNETVIPAVCSSCKRVGVYVDVSDGSLSFYSVSDTLTHLHTHTLTHLHTHNTTFTDPLYAGFGVNYYSSVSLCDIKEPPVRIISDAQAARSSVLRYQPLLKCQSCVHISDPDQWDQIEPSLCTDEGVSKFRVSTGPGRYECVRTRMRWVCDGDVTLQYHTVDGRFLNTELERLQCNRIAPVMDVTVISGKLEEVHLPHYICLGESGDALRDAVNVLSVKDEGITTEPVELTRFHAKIVQPSFSLKTLIIRWILRWDEHCNLLLYMHSKDPLTLHVYFFPADYRAKEEVEKIEKSSYLISHPRPDRAFRMKTPHSLDVPGASVHPREGITFRRQTDPNFFKIMIKTRLENNLQMSLTREEDKKIVWTATLEKEEFDQNHPKRDKTQIDETRSQRDETQRDETRPQREETYPQRDETRLKSEADKARYFDDHWSVLIQRVTNVQIIADKLRQQQLIHEEQYSEIIQSLTRQDGMRKICEIIRKHGDAVKAKLISVLQEEKLFHF
;
A
#
# COMPACT_ATOMS: atom_id res chain seq x y z
N MET A 1 -14.59 -5.14 -29.19
CA MET A 1 -13.63 -6.15 -28.73
C MET A 1 -14.38 -7.46 -28.57
N VAL A 2 -13.90 -8.53 -29.17
CA VAL A 2 -14.49 -9.87 -29.07
C VAL A 2 -14.12 -10.43 -27.69
N THR A 3 -15.11 -10.53 -26.81
CA THR A 3 -14.98 -11.18 -25.49
C THR A 3 -15.29 -12.67 -25.60
N GLU A 4 -15.25 -13.39 -24.49
CA GLU A 4 -15.65 -14.80 -24.42
C GLU A 4 -17.07 -15.05 -24.95
N GLU A 5 -18.03 -14.21 -24.55
CA GLU A 5 -19.40 -14.23 -25.09
C GLU A 5 -19.43 -13.89 -26.59
N GLY A 6 -18.62 -12.93 -27.01
CA GLY A 6 -18.44 -12.55 -28.41
C GLY A 6 -17.98 -13.70 -29.32
N CYS A 7 -17.19 -14.63 -28.78
CA CYS A 7 -16.76 -15.83 -29.50
C CYS A 7 -17.91 -16.80 -29.78
N GLY A 8 -18.93 -16.81 -28.92
CA GLY A 8 -20.18 -17.57 -29.13
C GLY A 8 -20.90 -17.13 -30.41
N TYR A 9 -21.09 -15.82 -30.55
CA TYR A 9 -21.69 -15.22 -31.75
C TYR A 9 -20.83 -15.44 -32.99
N LEU A 10 -19.51 -15.30 -32.86
CA LEU A 10 -18.57 -15.50 -33.97
C LEU A 10 -18.56 -16.96 -34.44
N SER A 11 -18.55 -17.92 -33.52
CA SER A 11 -18.64 -19.35 -33.83
C SER A 11 -19.97 -19.71 -34.48
N SER A 12 -21.08 -19.12 -34.01
CA SER A 12 -22.40 -19.29 -34.62
C SER A 12 -22.43 -18.73 -36.04
N ALA A 13 -21.85 -17.55 -36.28
CA ALA A 13 -21.74 -16.95 -37.61
C ALA A 13 -20.90 -17.81 -38.58
N LEU A 14 -19.77 -18.35 -38.10
CA LEU A 14 -18.94 -19.29 -38.86
C LEU A 14 -19.70 -20.59 -39.17
N SER A 15 -20.61 -21.01 -38.30
CA SER A 15 -21.41 -22.23 -38.47
C SER A 15 -22.56 -22.08 -39.46
N SER A 16 -23.24 -20.95 -39.41
CA SER A 16 -24.42 -20.67 -40.25
C SER A 16 -24.07 -20.38 -41.71
N ASN A 17 -22.82 -19.99 -41.99
CA ASN A 17 -22.32 -19.81 -43.33
C ASN A 17 -20.89 -20.39 -43.42
N PRO A 18 -20.70 -21.62 -43.94
CA PRO A 18 -19.38 -22.26 -44.04
C PRO A 18 -18.48 -21.43 -44.95
N SER A 19 -17.82 -20.45 -44.33
CA SER A 19 -17.20 -19.34 -45.01
C SER A 19 -15.95 -19.77 -45.77
N HIS A 20 -15.57 -18.99 -46.78
CA HIS A 20 -14.24 -19.08 -47.41
C HIS A 20 -13.12 -18.50 -46.53
N LEU A 21 -13.43 -18.11 -45.29
CA LEU A 21 -12.49 -17.50 -44.38
C LEU A 21 -11.39 -18.51 -44.05
N ARG A 22 -10.16 -18.20 -44.46
CA ARG A 22 -8.98 -19.03 -44.22
C ARG A 22 -8.18 -18.58 -43.00
N GLU A 23 -8.31 -17.32 -42.64
CA GLU A 23 -7.54 -16.70 -41.58
C GLU A 23 -8.44 -15.82 -40.72
N LEU A 24 -8.35 -15.97 -39.40
CA LEU A 24 -9.07 -15.17 -38.42
C LEU A 24 -8.08 -14.71 -37.36
N ASP A 25 -7.84 -13.40 -37.31
CA ASP A 25 -6.95 -12.79 -36.32
C ASP A 25 -7.76 -12.06 -35.25
N LEU A 26 -7.66 -12.56 -34.02
CA LEU A 26 -8.26 -12.04 -32.81
C LEU A 26 -7.21 -11.55 -31.80
N SER A 27 -5.97 -11.33 -32.21
CA SER A 27 -4.86 -10.95 -31.32
C SER A 27 -5.08 -9.65 -30.53
N TYR A 28 -5.99 -8.80 -30.97
CA TYR A 28 -6.39 -7.56 -30.29
C TYR A 28 -7.69 -7.68 -29.48
N ASN A 29 -8.09 -8.90 -29.12
CA ASN A 29 -9.33 -9.18 -28.40
C ASN A 29 -9.07 -10.01 -27.13
N HIS A 30 -10.12 -10.25 -26.33
CA HIS A 30 -10.04 -11.06 -25.11
C HIS A 30 -11.05 -12.21 -25.16
N PRO A 31 -10.82 -13.20 -26.05
CA PRO A 31 -11.77 -14.28 -26.30
C PRO A 31 -11.98 -15.23 -25.11
N GLY A 32 -11.24 -15.10 -24.00
CA GLY A 32 -11.32 -16.03 -22.87
C GLY A 32 -10.91 -17.46 -23.24
N GLN A 33 -10.79 -18.34 -22.26
CA GLN A 33 -10.36 -19.72 -22.53
C GLN A 33 -11.45 -20.51 -23.25
N SER A 34 -12.73 -20.33 -22.88
CA SER A 34 -13.82 -21.06 -23.53
C SER A 34 -14.08 -20.54 -24.95
N GLY A 35 -13.97 -19.24 -25.20
CA GLY A 35 -14.09 -18.68 -26.55
C GLY A 35 -12.96 -19.12 -27.49
N VAL A 36 -11.72 -19.23 -26.98
CA VAL A 36 -10.59 -19.82 -27.75
C VAL A 36 -10.85 -21.29 -28.06
N GLN A 37 -11.31 -22.08 -27.09
CA GLN A 37 -11.64 -23.50 -27.32
C GLN A 37 -12.77 -23.66 -28.35
N LEU A 38 -13.81 -22.85 -28.23
CA LEU A 38 -14.95 -22.84 -29.15
C LEU A 38 -14.52 -22.56 -30.60
N LEU A 39 -13.64 -21.58 -30.81
CA LEU A 39 -13.13 -21.23 -32.14
C LEU A 39 -12.09 -22.23 -32.67
N LYS A 40 -11.26 -22.81 -31.80
CA LYS A 40 -10.32 -23.88 -32.18
C LYS A 40 -11.04 -25.15 -32.66
N HIS A 41 -12.17 -25.49 -32.05
CA HIS A 41 -12.99 -26.63 -32.50
C HIS A 41 -13.47 -26.46 -33.95
N LYS A 42 -13.68 -25.22 -34.41
CA LYS A 42 -14.03 -24.93 -35.81
C LYS A 42 -12.87 -25.10 -36.79
N LEU A 43 -11.62 -25.04 -36.31
CA LEU A 43 -10.42 -25.32 -37.12
C LEU A 43 -10.27 -26.82 -37.43
N GLN A 44 -10.84 -27.68 -36.58
CA GLN A 44 -10.74 -29.14 -36.66
C GLN A 44 -11.89 -29.77 -37.44
N ASP A 45 -12.94 -29.01 -37.75
CA ASP A 45 -14.11 -29.52 -38.45
C ASP A 45 -13.89 -29.44 -39.98
N PRO A 46 -13.96 -30.57 -40.70
CA PRO A 46 -13.61 -30.68 -42.12
C PRO A 46 -14.56 -29.89 -43.05
N ASN A 47 -15.68 -29.40 -42.53
CA ASN A 47 -16.63 -28.58 -43.29
C ASN A 47 -16.24 -27.09 -43.34
N TYR A 48 -15.20 -26.67 -42.60
CA TYR A 48 -14.72 -25.29 -42.61
C TYR A 48 -13.35 -25.15 -43.27
N LYS A 49 -13.09 -23.98 -43.86
CA LYS A 49 -11.84 -23.68 -44.57
C LYS A 49 -10.88 -22.80 -43.75
N LEU A 50 -11.17 -22.59 -42.47
CA LEU A 50 -10.34 -21.79 -41.57
C LEU A 50 -9.06 -22.58 -41.26
N GLN A 51 -7.92 -22.03 -41.67
CA GLN A 51 -6.60 -22.64 -41.56
C GLN A 51 -5.75 -21.96 -40.48
N ILE A 52 -5.91 -20.64 -40.33
CA ILE A 52 -5.13 -19.83 -39.40
C ILE A 52 -6.08 -19.14 -38.42
N LEU A 53 -5.87 -19.37 -37.14
CA LEU A 53 -6.55 -18.67 -36.06
C LEU A 53 -5.49 -18.08 -35.14
N ASN A 54 -5.37 -16.75 -35.17
CA ASN A 54 -4.50 -16.03 -34.25
C ASN A 54 -5.33 -15.54 -33.07
N VAL A 55 -5.02 -16.00 -31.86
CA VAL A 55 -5.67 -15.59 -30.60
C VAL A 55 -4.66 -15.05 -29.59
N ASP A 56 -3.46 -14.68 -30.07
CA ASP A 56 -2.36 -14.27 -29.22
C ASP A 56 -2.78 -13.07 -28.35
N HIS A 57 -2.57 -13.17 -27.03
CA HIS A 57 -3.30 -12.38 -26.02
C HIS A 57 -2.82 -10.92 -25.91
N GLY A 58 -2.97 -10.11 -26.95
CA GLY A 58 -2.76 -8.67 -26.91
C GLY A 58 -3.87 -7.89 -26.16
N GLY A 59 -5.03 -8.52 -25.91
CA GLY A 59 -6.19 -7.90 -25.28
C GLY A 59 -5.99 -7.42 -23.83
N GLU A 60 -5.21 -8.15 -23.01
CA GLU A 60 -4.90 -7.73 -21.63
C GLU A 60 -4.10 -6.42 -21.59
N LYS A 61 -3.24 -6.17 -22.60
CA LYS A 61 -2.49 -4.93 -22.73
C LYS A 61 -3.41 -3.74 -23.07
N MET A 62 -4.48 -3.96 -23.83
CA MET A 62 -5.43 -2.92 -24.24
C MET A 62 -6.56 -2.64 -23.24
N MET A 63 -6.78 -3.50 -22.23
CA MET A 63 -7.75 -3.24 -21.14
C MET A 63 -7.30 -2.16 -20.14
N ARG A 64 -6.05 -1.67 -20.25
CA ARG A 64 -5.53 -0.60 -19.40
C ARG A 64 -6.01 0.77 -19.90
N ALA A 65 -6.62 1.57 -19.02
CA ALA A 65 -6.98 2.95 -19.34
C ALA A 65 -5.73 3.83 -19.57
N GLY A 66 -5.81 4.79 -20.50
CA GLY A 66 -4.77 5.79 -20.72
C GLY A 66 -3.47 5.27 -21.38
N LEU A 67 -2.34 5.90 -21.07
CA LEU A 67 -1.02 5.56 -21.67
C LEU A 67 -0.41 4.27 -21.12
N ARG A 68 -0.89 3.78 -19.97
CA ARG A 68 -0.43 2.54 -19.32
C ARG A 68 -0.70 1.27 -20.13
N LYS A 69 -1.53 1.33 -21.17
CA LYS A 69 -1.69 0.25 -22.17
C LYS A 69 -0.45 0.01 -23.03
N TYR A 70 0.43 1.01 -23.12
CA TYR A 70 1.70 0.93 -23.82
C TYR A 70 2.88 0.68 -22.87
N ALA A 71 2.59 0.28 -21.62
CA ALA A 71 3.61 0.03 -20.60
C ALA A 71 4.72 -0.91 -21.08
N CYS A 72 5.97 -0.46 -21.02
CA CYS A 72 7.16 -1.29 -21.22
C CYS A 72 7.87 -1.55 -19.88
N ASP A 73 8.53 -2.69 -19.79
CA ASP A 73 9.45 -2.99 -18.68
C ASP A 73 10.84 -2.57 -19.10
N LEU A 74 11.54 -1.84 -18.24
CA LEU A 74 12.88 -1.35 -18.52
C LEU A 74 13.81 -1.79 -17.40
N THR A 75 15.05 -2.07 -17.79
CA THR A 75 16.14 -2.43 -16.89
C THR A 75 17.34 -1.56 -17.22
N LEU A 76 18.02 -1.02 -16.22
CA LEU A 76 19.20 -0.17 -16.42
C LEU A 76 20.41 -1.03 -16.76
N ASP A 77 21.13 -0.69 -17.84
CA ASP A 77 22.27 -1.47 -18.33
C ASP A 77 23.56 -1.14 -17.53
N PRO A 78 24.07 -2.09 -16.71
CA PRO A 78 25.29 -1.89 -15.94
C PRO A 78 26.53 -1.69 -16.82
N ASN A 79 26.50 -2.09 -18.10
CA ASN A 79 27.61 -1.90 -19.04
C ASN A 79 27.70 -0.47 -19.55
N THR A 80 26.60 0.29 -19.50
CA THR A 80 26.58 1.70 -19.88
C THR A 80 26.76 2.63 -18.68
N ALA A 81 26.36 2.18 -17.48
CA ALA A 81 26.37 2.98 -16.26
C ALA A 81 27.73 3.58 -15.91
N HIS A 82 27.77 4.89 -15.62
CA HIS A 82 28.98 5.52 -15.11
C HIS A 82 29.44 4.92 -13.77
N THR A 83 30.76 4.89 -13.53
CA THR A 83 31.37 4.26 -12.34
C THR A 83 31.00 4.91 -11.00
N ARG A 84 30.35 6.07 -10.97
CA ARG A 84 29.82 6.69 -9.74
C ARG A 84 28.31 6.53 -9.57
N LEU A 85 27.69 5.64 -10.33
CA LEU A 85 26.29 5.26 -10.18
C LEU A 85 26.22 3.90 -9.49
N VAL A 86 25.43 3.82 -8.42
CA VAL A 86 25.02 2.55 -7.82
C VAL A 86 23.71 2.14 -8.48
N LEU A 87 23.70 0.95 -9.09
CA LEU A 87 22.47 0.31 -9.56
C LEU A 87 21.93 -0.56 -8.42
N SER A 88 20.65 -0.42 -8.12
CA SER A 88 19.94 -1.09 -7.02
C SER A 88 18.54 -1.51 -7.48
N ASP A 89 17.81 -2.23 -6.63
CA ASP A 89 16.45 -2.71 -6.91
C ASP A 89 16.39 -3.50 -8.23
N GLU A 90 17.22 -4.53 -8.37
CA GLU A 90 17.29 -5.37 -9.59
C GLU A 90 17.57 -4.55 -10.85
N ASN A 91 18.48 -3.57 -10.75
CA ASN A 91 18.83 -2.62 -11.80
C ASN A 91 17.66 -1.72 -12.25
N LYS A 92 16.68 -1.47 -11.38
CA LYS A 92 15.60 -0.50 -11.65
C LYS A 92 15.87 0.89 -11.09
N LYS A 93 16.87 1.05 -10.23
CA LYS A 93 17.17 2.33 -9.57
C LYS A 93 18.64 2.70 -9.67
N ILE A 94 18.92 3.96 -9.99
CA ILE A 94 20.24 4.58 -9.89
C ILE A 94 20.32 5.62 -8.79
N THR A 95 21.43 5.61 -8.07
CA THR A 95 21.80 6.66 -7.12
C THR A 95 23.24 7.10 -7.37
N ARG A 96 23.50 8.42 -7.34
CA ARG A 96 24.86 8.92 -7.43
C ARG A 96 25.57 8.91 -6.09
N VAL A 97 26.77 8.36 -6.07
CA VAL A 97 27.65 8.30 -4.90
C VAL A 97 29.00 8.98 -5.19
N GLU A 98 29.76 9.26 -4.14
CA GLU A 98 31.10 9.86 -4.27
C GLU A 98 32.13 8.83 -4.74
N ASP A 99 32.06 7.63 -4.18
CA ASP A 99 33.00 6.53 -4.45
C ASP A 99 32.75 5.87 -5.80
N ARG A 100 33.85 5.47 -6.45
CA ARG A 100 33.79 4.70 -7.69
C ARG A 100 33.42 3.24 -7.39
N GLN A 101 32.36 2.79 -8.06
CA GLN A 101 31.89 1.41 -8.10
C GLN A 101 32.82 0.56 -8.97
N LEU A 102 32.96 -0.71 -8.60
CA LEU A 102 33.82 -1.70 -9.24
C LEU A 102 33.16 -2.30 -10.50
N PHE A 103 32.80 -1.46 -11.47
CA PHE A 103 32.35 -1.97 -12.76
C PHE A 103 33.53 -2.34 -13.66
N PRO A 104 33.47 -3.47 -14.41
CA PRO A 104 34.45 -3.77 -15.44
C PRO A 104 34.50 -2.68 -16.50
N ASP A 105 35.69 -2.42 -17.04
CA ASP A 105 35.83 -1.51 -18.18
C ASP A 105 35.00 -2.02 -19.37
N HIS A 106 34.22 -1.11 -19.97
CA HIS A 106 33.33 -1.44 -21.07
C HIS A 106 33.30 -0.29 -22.09
N PRO A 107 33.37 -0.57 -23.41
CA PRO A 107 33.38 0.47 -24.44
C PRO A 107 32.12 1.34 -24.40
N GLU A 108 30.96 0.74 -24.11
CA GLU A 108 29.68 1.45 -24.02
C GLU A 108 29.46 2.19 -22.68
N ARG A 109 30.45 2.25 -21.79
CA ARG A 109 30.32 2.91 -20.48
C ARG A 109 30.45 4.43 -20.59
N PHE A 110 29.57 5.19 -19.95
CA PHE A 110 29.79 6.62 -19.73
C PHE A 110 30.97 6.85 -18.78
N ASP A 111 31.96 7.65 -19.17
CA ASP A 111 33.24 7.78 -18.44
C ASP A 111 33.35 9.02 -17.54
N ARG A 112 32.65 10.11 -17.88
CA ARG A 112 32.71 11.41 -17.21
C ARG A 112 31.34 11.97 -16.81
N VAL A 113 30.28 11.49 -17.45
CA VAL A 113 28.90 11.92 -17.21
C VAL A 113 28.13 10.85 -16.45
N HIS A 114 27.32 11.25 -15.47
CA HIS A 114 26.67 10.33 -14.52
C HIS A 114 25.36 9.80 -15.11
N GLN A 115 25.48 9.03 -16.19
CA GLN A 115 24.38 8.56 -17.03
C GLN A 115 24.38 7.04 -17.19
N VAL A 116 23.24 6.50 -17.59
CA VAL A 116 23.00 5.10 -17.93
C VAL A 116 21.92 5.01 -19.01
N LEU A 117 21.93 3.94 -19.81
CA LEU A 117 20.87 3.58 -20.77
C LEU A 117 20.12 2.34 -20.27
N SER A 118 18.91 2.11 -20.78
CA SER A 118 18.22 0.83 -20.64
C SER A 118 18.87 -0.26 -21.46
N VAL A 119 18.66 -1.52 -21.06
CA VAL A 119 19.03 -2.70 -21.85
C VAL A 119 18.10 -2.83 -23.07
N GLU A 120 16.81 -2.59 -22.85
CA GLU A 120 15.76 -2.76 -23.83
C GLU A 120 15.73 -1.58 -24.81
N SER A 121 15.59 -1.89 -26.10
CA SER A 121 15.28 -0.90 -27.13
C SER A 121 13.79 -0.58 -27.14
N LEU A 122 13.44 0.70 -27.32
CA LEU A 122 12.07 1.17 -27.45
C LEU A 122 11.58 0.94 -28.89
N THR A 123 10.52 0.15 -29.05
CA THR A 123 9.96 -0.23 -30.35
C THR A 123 8.44 -0.03 -30.38
N GLY A 124 7.91 0.57 -31.45
CA GLY A 124 6.49 0.85 -31.58
C GLY A 124 6.03 1.93 -30.61
N ARG A 125 4.97 1.66 -29.82
CA ARG A 125 4.49 2.56 -28.76
C ARG A 125 4.96 2.05 -27.41
N CYS A 126 5.68 2.89 -26.66
CA CYS A 126 6.19 2.55 -25.34
C CYS A 126 5.82 3.63 -24.33
N TYR A 127 5.52 3.20 -23.11
CA TYR A 127 5.25 4.07 -21.97
C TYR A 127 5.94 3.54 -20.73
N TRP A 128 6.59 4.41 -19.95
CA TRP A 128 7.13 4.06 -18.64
C TRP A 128 7.02 5.23 -17.67
N GLU A 129 7.11 4.94 -16.38
CA GLU A 129 7.09 5.93 -15.31
C GLU A 129 8.37 5.83 -14.48
N THR A 130 8.89 6.98 -14.05
CA THR A 130 10.06 7.07 -13.19
C THR A 130 9.82 8.03 -12.04
N GLU A 131 10.24 7.64 -10.86
CA GLU A 131 10.29 8.48 -9.67
C GLU A 131 11.71 9.02 -9.47
N TRP A 132 11.85 10.30 -9.17
CA TRP A 132 13.15 10.97 -9.08
C TRP A 132 13.32 11.73 -7.77
N SER A 133 14.57 11.99 -7.36
CA SER A 133 14.88 12.86 -6.22
C SER A 133 16.06 13.78 -6.54
N GLY A 134 16.03 15.02 -6.05
CA GLY A 134 17.07 16.01 -6.30
C GLY A 134 17.03 16.57 -7.72
N ARG A 135 18.02 16.25 -8.55
CA ARG A 135 18.07 16.66 -9.96
C ARG A 135 18.35 15.48 -10.88
N ALA A 136 17.47 15.27 -11.84
CA ALA A 136 17.49 14.10 -12.72
C ALA A 136 17.24 14.49 -14.18
N ALA A 137 17.85 13.73 -15.09
CA ALA A 137 17.54 13.75 -16.52
C ALA A 137 16.83 12.44 -16.88
N ILE A 138 15.66 12.56 -17.50
CA ILE A 138 14.85 11.44 -17.98
C ILE A 138 14.75 11.60 -19.49
N SER A 139 15.31 10.66 -20.23
CA SER A 139 15.67 10.88 -21.62
C SER A 139 15.34 9.70 -22.51
N VAL A 140 15.29 9.99 -23.81
CA VAL A 140 15.28 9.00 -24.88
C VAL A 140 16.49 9.28 -25.76
N SER A 141 17.25 8.26 -26.12
CA SER A 141 18.49 8.44 -26.87
C SER A 141 18.79 7.29 -27.82
N TYR A 142 19.46 7.59 -28.93
CA TYR A 142 20.09 6.57 -29.75
C TYR A 142 21.26 5.92 -29.02
N LYS A 143 21.48 4.63 -29.29
CA LYS A 143 22.63 3.89 -28.74
C LYS A 143 23.97 4.57 -29.06
N GLY A 144 24.06 5.22 -30.21
CA GLY A 144 25.27 5.90 -30.72
C GLY A 144 25.57 7.28 -30.12
N ILE A 145 24.95 7.66 -28.99
CA ILE A 145 25.35 8.85 -28.23
C ILE A 145 26.83 8.77 -27.83
N ASN A 146 27.53 9.92 -27.83
CA ASN A 146 28.91 9.98 -27.35
C ASN A 146 28.94 9.70 -25.84
N LYS A 147 29.77 8.75 -25.42
CA LYS A 147 29.87 8.32 -24.01
C LYS A 147 31.22 8.66 -23.38
N LYS A 148 32.14 9.27 -24.15
CA LYS A 148 33.55 9.42 -23.79
C LYS A 148 34.00 10.89 -23.83
N GLY A 149 34.93 11.24 -22.95
CA GLY A 149 35.63 12.53 -22.98
C GLY A 149 34.89 13.68 -22.27
N GLY A 150 33.67 13.46 -21.79
CA GLY A 150 32.93 14.43 -20.97
C GLY A 150 32.63 15.76 -21.66
N GLN A 151 32.61 15.77 -22.99
CA GLN A 151 32.23 16.91 -23.79
C GLN A 151 30.72 17.19 -23.64
N ILE A 152 30.28 18.37 -24.09
CA ILE A 152 28.88 18.80 -23.94
C ILE A 152 27.91 17.83 -24.66
N ASP A 153 28.35 17.26 -25.78
CA ASP A 153 27.59 16.29 -26.58
C ASP A 153 27.38 14.93 -25.88
N CYS A 154 28.09 14.66 -24.78
CA CYS A 154 27.91 13.46 -23.98
C CYS A 154 26.67 13.53 -23.09
N TRP A 155 26.16 14.74 -22.81
CA TRP A 155 25.01 14.95 -21.93
C TRP A 155 23.70 14.74 -22.68
N TYR A 156 22.74 14.06 -22.04
CA TYR A 156 21.41 13.91 -22.60
C TYR A 156 20.75 15.28 -22.86
N GLY A 157 20.25 15.48 -24.08
CA GLY A 157 19.64 16.72 -24.55
C GLY A 157 20.62 17.77 -25.10
N SER A 158 21.93 17.57 -24.93
CA SER A 158 22.98 18.46 -25.45
C SER A 158 23.59 17.99 -26.77
N ASN A 159 22.90 17.09 -27.47
CA ASN A 159 23.27 16.56 -28.78
C ASN A 159 22.00 16.31 -29.62
N ASP A 160 22.19 15.98 -30.89
CA ASP A 160 21.14 15.63 -31.85
C ASP A 160 20.63 14.18 -31.72
N LYS A 161 21.24 13.37 -30.83
CA LYS A 161 20.94 11.94 -30.61
C LYS A 161 20.11 11.66 -29.36
N SER A 162 19.68 12.69 -28.65
CA SER A 162 18.94 12.54 -27.40
C SER A 162 17.96 13.68 -27.16
N TRP A 163 16.86 13.31 -26.51
CA TRP A 163 15.77 14.20 -26.10
C TRP A 163 15.55 13.97 -24.61
N SER A 164 15.63 15.03 -23.81
CA SER A 164 15.75 14.91 -22.36
C SER A 164 14.82 15.86 -21.64
N LEU A 165 14.04 15.33 -20.69
CA LEU A 165 13.38 16.13 -19.67
C LEU A 165 14.31 16.22 -18.46
N TYR A 166 14.76 17.43 -18.15
CA TYR A 166 15.49 17.73 -16.95
C TYR A 166 14.54 18.15 -15.83
N CYS A 167 14.60 17.42 -14.72
CA CYS A 167 13.75 17.57 -13.55
C CYS A 167 14.54 18.16 -12.38
N SER A 168 13.96 19.15 -11.72
CA SER A 168 14.49 19.76 -10.50
C SER A 168 13.36 20.20 -9.59
N ASP A 169 13.65 20.48 -8.32
CA ASP A 169 12.62 20.83 -7.33
C ASP A 169 11.77 22.06 -7.66
N ASN A 170 12.25 22.93 -8.56
CA ASN A 170 11.62 24.20 -8.86
C ASN A 170 11.15 24.34 -10.32
N ARG A 171 11.59 23.45 -11.23
CA ARG A 171 11.24 23.54 -12.66
C ARG A 171 11.49 22.24 -13.43
N PHE A 172 10.76 22.11 -14.53
CA PHE A 172 11.04 21.18 -15.62
C PHE A 172 11.59 21.94 -16.83
N SER A 173 12.58 21.35 -17.50
CA SER A 173 13.12 21.89 -18.75
C SER A 173 13.28 20.76 -19.76
N PHE A 174 12.82 20.96 -20.98
CA PHE A 174 13.09 20.06 -22.09
C PHE A 174 14.39 20.47 -22.81
N TRP A 175 15.23 19.50 -23.13
CA TRP A 175 16.52 19.69 -23.77
C TRP A 175 16.65 18.79 -24.99
N HIS A 176 17.03 19.40 -26.12
CA HIS A 176 17.43 18.70 -27.33
C HIS A 176 18.41 19.57 -28.13
N ASN A 177 19.48 18.97 -28.67
CA ASN A 177 20.51 19.67 -29.43
C ASN A 177 21.05 20.94 -28.75
N ASN A 178 21.26 20.85 -27.43
CA ASN A 178 21.73 21.93 -26.57
C ASN A 178 20.79 23.16 -26.48
N ASN A 179 19.54 23.00 -26.88
CA ASN A 179 18.49 24.00 -26.74
C ASN A 179 17.59 23.67 -25.55
N GLU A 180 17.41 24.63 -24.63
CA GLU A 180 16.54 24.51 -23.46
C GLU A 180 15.18 25.14 -23.75
N THR A 181 14.11 24.36 -23.56
CA THR A 181 12.73 24.87 -23.48
C THR A 181 12.26 24.74 -22.03
N VAL A 182 12.16 25.86 -21.33
CA VAL A 182 11.65 25.88 -19.94
C VAL A 182 10.15 25.61 -19.95
N ILE A 183 9.69 24.65 -19.16
CA ILE A 183 8.28 24.27 -19.10
C ILE A 183 7.63 24.99 -17.91
N PRO A 184 6.64 25.89 -18.16
CA PRO A 184 5.94 26.62 -17.11
C PRO A 184 4.89 25.72 -16.43
N ALA A 185 5.33 24.70 -15.71
CA ALA A 185 4.48 23.88 -14.88
C ALA A 185 4.65 24.26 -13.40
N VAL A 186 3.54 24.38 -12.66
CA VAL A 186 3.57 24.52 -11.19
C VAL A 186 4.21 23.25 -10.65
N CYS A 187 5.38 23.36 -10.04
CA CYS A 187 6.05 22.22 -9.44
C CYS A 187 5.21 21.73 -8.26
N SER A 188 4.28 20.81 -8.55
CA SER A 188 3.58 20.06 -7.52
C SER A 188 4.60 19.23 -6.74
N SER A 189 4.25 18.83 -5.52
CA SER A 189 5.06 17.90 -4.70
C SER A 189 5.31 16.53 -5.37
N CYS A 190 4.78 16.31 -6.57
CA CYS A 190 4.94 15.10 -7.36
C CYS A 190 6.38 14.99 -7.92
N LYS A 191 7.04 13.88 -7.60
CA LYS A 191 8.38 13.54 -8.08
C LYS A 191 8.37 12.36 -9.06
N ARG A 192 7.27 12.20 -9.81
CA ARG A 192 7.11 11.12 -10.79
C ARG A 192 6.81 11.68 -12.18
N VAL A 193 7.47 11.11 -13.17
CA VAL A 193 7.37 11.50 -14.58
C VAL A 193 7.03 10.28 -15.41
N GLY A 194 6.06 10.42 -16.31
CA GLY A 194 5.67 9.44 -17.30
C GLY A 194 6.21 9.84 -18.66
N VAL A 195 6.75 8.90 -19.41
CA VAL A 195 7.29 9.12 -20.75
C VAL A 195 6.53 8.23 -21.73
N TYR A 196 6.02 8.80 -22.80
CA TYR A 196 5.38 8.10 -23.90
C TYR A 196 6.14 8.37 -25.19
N VAL A 197 6.48 7.32 -25.92
CA VAL A 197 7.08 7.41 -27.25
C VAL A 197 6.26 6.59 -28.24
N ASP A 198 5.96 7.19 -29.39
CA ASP A 198 5.48 6.50 -30.58
C ASP A 198 6.59 6.58 -31.64
N VAL A 199 7.35 5.50 -31.78
CA VAL A 199 8.51 5.45 -32.68
C VAL A 199 8.09 5.55 -34.14
N SER A 200 6.93 5.00 -34.50
CA SER A 200 6.39 5.03 -35.86
C SER A 200 5.88 6.41 -36.26
N ASP A 201 5.20 7.10 -35.34
CA ASP A 201 4.65 8.43 -35.57
C ASP A 201 5.68 9.56 -35.33
N GLY A 202 6.76 9.24 -34.61
CA GLY A 202 7.79 10.22 -34.29
C GLY A 202 7.46 11.13 -33.11
N SER A 203 6.51 10.74 -32.26
CA SER A 203 6.07 11.56 -31.13
C SER A 203 6.74 11.11 -29.83
N LEU A 204 7.30 12.06 -29.06
CA LEU A 204 7.82 11.85 -27.71
C LEU A 204 7.14 12.83 -26.74
N SER A 205 6.41 12.30 -25.75
CA SER A 205 5.64 13.09 -24.79
C SER A 205 6.06 12.80 -23.35
N PHE A 206 6.14 13.85 -22.55
CA PHE A 206 6.45 13.80 -21.13
C PHE A 206 5.25 14.28 -20.30
N TYR A 207 5.03 13.62 -19.17
CA TYR A 207 3.91 13.89 -18.26
C TYR A 207 4.41 13.95 -16.82
N SER A 208 3.89 14.87 -16.02
CA SER A 208 3.97 14.82 -14.57
C SER A 208 2.88 13.88 -14.07
N VAL A 209 3.22 13.03 -13.10
CA VAL A 209 2.39 11.90 -12.70
C VAL A 209 1.97 12.03 -11.24
N SER A 210 0.85 12.71 -10.99
CA SER A 210 0.40 12.92 -9.61
C SER A 210 -0.52 11.81 -9.14
N ASP A 211 -0.20 11.23 -7.98
CA ASP A 211 -1.14 10.49 -7.15
C ASP A 211 -1.78 11.51 -6.18
N THR A 212 -2.93 12.08 -6.55
CA THR A 212 -3.61 13.06 -5.69
C THR A 212 -4.28 12.37 -4.51
N LEU A 213 -4.11 12.92 -3.30
CA LEU A 213 -4.86 12.58 -2.09
C LEU A 213 -6.29 13.15 -2.16
N THR A 214 -7.04 12.74 -3.17
CA THR A 214 -8.49 12.82 -3.20
C THR A 214 -9.03 11.39 -3.13
N HIS A 215 -10.27 11.20 -2.68
CA HIS A 215 -10.80 9.89 -2.32
C HIS A 215 -10.79 8.83 -3.45
N LEU A 216 -10.53 9.20 -4.71
CA LEU A 216 -10.04 8.28 -5.75
C LEU A 216 -8.54 8.51 -5.94
N HIS A 217 -7.71 7.46 -5.82
CA HIS A 217 -6.34 7.47 -6.37
C HIS A 217 -6.43 7.54 -7.92
N THR A 218 -6.72 8.71 -8.46
CA THR A 218 -6.69 8.95 -9.90
C THR A 218 -5.25 9.18 -10.30
N HIS A 219 -4.69 8.21 -11.00
CA HIS A 219 -3.41 8.33 -11.68
C HIS A 219 -3.48 9.43 -12.77
N THR A 220 -3.19 10.67 -12.39
CA THR A 220 -3.42 11.84 -13.23
C THR A 220 -2.15 12.18 -14.00
N LEU A 221 -2.25 12.19 -15.32
CA LEU A 221 -1.16 12.55 -16.22
C LEU A 221 -1.33 14.00 -16.66
N THR A 222 -0.53 14.89 -16.07
CA THR A 222 -0.45 16.28 -16.51
C THR A 222 0.60 16.39 -17.59
N HIS A 223 0.21 16.71 -18.82
CA HIS A 223 1.13 16.90 -19.92
C HIS A 223 2.16 18.00 -19.61
N LEU A 224 3.44 17.72 -19.89
CA LEU A 224 4.55 18.67 -19.71
C LEU A 224 5.07 19.16 -21.05
N HIS A 225 5.38 18.24 -21.97
CA HIS A 225 5.97 18.58 -23.25
C HIS A 225 5.76 17.45 -24.26
N THR A 226 5.62 17.80 -25.54
CA THR A 226 5.70 16.85 -26.65
C THR A 226 6.66 17.39 -27.70
N HIS A 227 7.54 16.52 -28.16
CA HIS A 227 8.47 16.76 -29.25
C HIS A 227 8.19 15.78 -30.39
N ASN A 228 8.05 16.32 -31.60
CA ASN A 228 7.83 15.52 -32.80
C ASN A 228 9.09 15.53 -33.65
N THR A 229 9.56 14.35 -34.04
CA THR A 229 10.78 14.15 -34.83
C THR A 229 10.73 12.82 -35.56
N THR A 230 11.54 12.64 -36.60
CA THR A 230 11.68 11.34 -37.26
C THR A 230 12.85 10.59 -36.64
N PHE A 231 12.57 9.49 -35.95
CA PHE A 231 13.62 8.66 -35.37
C PHE A 231 14.33 7.83 -36.46
N THR A 232 15.65 7.93 -36.52
CA THR A 232 16.49 7.32 -37.57
C THR A 232 17.22 6.07 -37.11
N ASP A 233 17.35 5.87 -35.80
CA ASP A 233 18.09 4.77 -35.18
C ASP A 233 17.30 4.17 -34.00
N PRO A 234 17.65 2.94 -33.55
CA PRO A 234 17.03 2.34 -32.38
C PRO A 234 17.16 3.21 -31.11
N LEU A 235 16.04 3.42 -30.44
CA LEU A 235 15.93 4.24 -29.24
C LEU A 235 16.08 3.42 -27.97
N TYR A 236 16.62 4.05 -26.94
CA TYR A 236 16.78 3.50 -25.60
C TYR A 236 16.34 4.56 -24.59
N ALA A 237 15.83 4.12 -23.43
CA ALA A 237 15.57 5.03 -22.33
C ALA A 237 16.91 5.40 -21.67
N GLY A 238 17.10 6.68 -21.39
CA GLY A 238 18.31 7.23 -20.79
C GLY A 238 18.01 7.92 -19.47
N PHE A 239 18.88 7.74 -18.48
CA PHE A 239 18.73 8.34 -17.16
C PHE A 239 20.04 8.95 -16.68
N GLY A 240 19.97 10.15 -16.10
CA GLY A 240 21.12 10.85 -15.54
C GLY A 240 20.79 11.50 -14.20
N VAL A 241 21.77 11.58 -13.29
CA VAL A 241 21.55 12.11 -11.93
C VAL A 241 22.71 12.99 -11.44
N ASN A 242 22.36 14.02 -10.66
CA ASN A 242 23.33 14.86 -9.97
C ASN A 242 23.68 14.34 -8.56
N TYR A 243 24.56 15.05 -7.84
CA TYR A 243 25.01 14.64 -6.50
C TYR A 243 23.81 14.42 -5.57
N TYR A 244 23.84 13.32 -4.81
CA TYR A 244 22.77 12.88 -3.90
C TYR A 244 21.37 12.80 -4.52
N SER A 245 21.29 12.63 -5.84
CA SER A 245 20.05 12.47 -6.60
C SER A 245 19.86 11.01 -6.99
N SER A 246 18.61 10.61 -7.20
CA SER A 246 18.26 9.26 -7.64
C SER A 246 17.14 9.25 -8.67
N VAL A 247 17.09 8.19 -9.46
CA VAL A 247 15.97 7.88 -10.37
C VAL A 247 15.65 6.40 -10.20
N SER A 248 14.37 6.08 -10.06
CA SER A 248 13.82 4.74 -9.95
C SER A 248 12.75 4.53 -11.00
N LEU A 249 12.86 3.46 -11.77
CA LEU A 249 11.79 2.97 -12.64
C LEU A 249 10.63 2.47 -11.76
N CYS A 250 9.40 2.85 -12.09
CA CYS A 250 8.21 2.45 -11.36
C CYS A 250 7.64 1.14 -11.90
N ASP A 251 7.19 0.25 -11.01
CA ASP A 251 6.44 -0.94 -11.40
C ASP A 251 5.01 -0.57 -11.81
N ILE A 252 4.83 -0.34 -13.10
CA ILE A 252 3.53 -0.05 -13.73
C ILE A 252 2.79 -1.32 -14.19
N LYS A 253 3.36 -2.50 -13.87
CA LYS A 253 2.67 -3.78 -13.97
C LYS A 253 2.16 -4.12 -12.57
N GLU A 254 0.85 -4.12 -12.38
CA GLU A 254 0.27 -4.86 -11.26
C GLU A 254 0.70 -6.33 -11.37
N PRO A 255 0.93 -7.02 -10.24
CA PRO A 255 1.31 -8.43 -10.27
C PRO A 255 0.28 -9.19 -11.12
N PRO A 256 0.71 -10.15 -11.93
CA PRO A 256 -0.22 -10.95 -12.72
C PRO A 256 -1.28 -11.51 -11.78
N VAL A 257 -2.56 -11.31 -12.13
CA VAL A 257 -3.65 -12.09 -11.54
C VAL A 257 -3.24 -13.54 -11.74
N ARG A 258 -2.88 -14.22 -10.66
CA ARG A 258 -2.57 -15.65 -10.67
C ARG A 258 -3.86 -16.39 -10.97
N ILE A 259 -4.16 -16.59 -12.25
CA ILE A 259 -4.98 -17.71 -12.66
C ILE A 259 -4.06 -18.92 -12.54
N ILE A 260 -4.20 -19.65 -11.43
CA ILE A 260 -3.59 -20.98 -11.30
C ILE A 260 -4.30 -21.84 -12.34
N SER A 261 -3.61 -22.14 -13.44
CA SER A 261 -3.95 -23.29 -14.26
C SER A 261 -3.44 -24.53 -13.53
N ASP A 262 -4.37 -25.34 -13.04
CA ASP A 262 -4.04 -26.63 -12.46
C ASP A 262 -3.59 -27.61 -13.55
N ALA A 263 -2.27 -27.70 -13.76
CA ALA A 263 -1.57 -28.94 -14.00
C ALA A 263 -0.06 -28.68 -13.99
N GLN A 264 0.68 -29.39 -13.13
CA GLN A 264 2.15 -29.42 -13.02
C GLN A 264 2.86 -28.38 -12.14
N ALA A 265 2.27 -27.98 -11.01
CA ALA A 265 3.02 -27.35 -9.92
C ALA A 265 2.63 -27.88 -8.54
N ALA A 266 2.57 -29.21 -8.38
CA ALA A 266 2.66 -29.82 -7.07
C ALA A 266 4.12 -29.71 -6.58
N ARG A 267 4.52 -28.53 -6.07
CA ARG A 267 5.48 -28.31 -4.97
C ARG A 267 5.81 -26.82 -4.81
N SER A 268 5.37 -26.27 -3.68
CA SER A 268 5.90 -25.08 -3.00
C SER A 268 5.57 -23.68 -3.57
N SER A 269 4.32 -23.24 -3.37
CA SER A 269 4.07 -21.95 -2.69
C SER A 269 2.65 -21.96 -2.11
N VAL A 270 2.52 -22.36 -0.84
CA VAL A 270 1.26 -22.28 -0.10
C VAL A 270 0.93 -20.79 0.11
N LEU A 271 -0.09 -20.28 -0.57
CA LEU A 271 -0.85 -19.14 -0.05
C LEU A 271 -1.35 -19.57 1.33
N ARG A 272 -0.81 -18.98 2.40
CA ARG A 272 -1.28 -19.29 3.75
C ARG A 272 -2.65 -18.63 3.94
N TYR A 273 -3.71 -19.33 3.53
CA TYR A 273 -5.06 -19.07 4.00
C TYR A 273 -5.03 -19.04 5.53
N GLN A 274 -5.56 -17.98 6.14
CA GLN A 274 -5.79 -18.01 7.58
C GLN A 274 -7.04 -18.87 7.82
N PRO A 275 -6.94 -20.04 8.48
CA PRO A 275 -8.12 -20.86 8.78
C PRO A 275 -9.10 -20.07 9.65
N LEU A 276 -10.39 -20.43 9.66
CA LEU A 276 -11.37 -19.89 10.61
C LEU A 276 -10.83 -19.97 12.04
N LEU A 277 -11.20 -19.02 12.89
CA LEU A 277 -10.89 -19.13 14.32
C LEU A 277 -11.48 -20.45 14.84
N LYS A 278 -10.61 -21.33 15.33
CA LYS A 278 -11.02 -22.56 16.00
C LYS A 278 -11.48 -22.22 17.42
N CYS A 279 -12.60 -21.52 17.54
CA CYS A 279 -13.16 -21.27 18.86
C CYS A 279 -13.76 -22.56 19.42
N GLN A 280 -13.21 -23.05 20.53
CA GLN A 280 -13.67 -24.28 21.18
C GLN A 280 -15.11 -24.14 21.68
N SER A 281 -15.48 -22.97 22.21
CA SER A 281 -16.80 -22.71 22.76
C SER A 281 -17.92 -22.79 21.70
N CYS A 282 -17.60 -22.43 20.45
CA CYS A 282 -18.56 -22.45 19.35
C CYS A 282 -18.60 -23.79 18.58
N VAL A 283 -17.82 -24.80 18.98
CA VAL A 283 -17.68 -26.06 18.21
C VAL A 283 -18.99 -26.85 18.07
N HIS A 284 -19.90 -26.71 19.04
CA HIS A 284 -21.19 -27.41 19.05
C HIS A 284 -22.27 -26.69 18.23
N ILE A 285 -21.98 -25.51 17.68
CA ILE A 285 -22.93 -24.74 16.89
C ILE A 285 -22.74 -25.12 15.44
N SER A 286 -23.76 -25.79 14.88
CA SER A 286 -23.78 -26.22 13.50
C SER A 286 -23.63 -25.04 12.54
N ASP A 287 -22.75 -25.19 11.55
CA ASP A 287 -22.58 -24.29 10.41
C ASP A 287 -22.41 -25.20 9.17
N PRO A 288 -23.10 -24.96 8.04
CA PRO A 288 -22.89 -25.78 6.85
C PRO A 288 -21.43 -25.70 6.40
N ASP A 289 -20.76 -26.84 6.31
CA ASP A 289 -19.33 -26.90 6.00
C ASP A 289 -18.99 -26.71 4.51
N GLN A 290 -20.00 -26.61 3.63
CA GLN A 290 -19.80 -26.57 2.18
C GLN A 290 -20.08 -25.18 1.61
N TRP A 291 -18.99 -24.43 1.41
CA TRP A 291 -18.94 -23.13 0.76
C TRP A 291 -17.77 -23.06 -0.20
N ASP A 292 -18.04 -22.68 -1.45
CA ASP A 292 -17.00 -22.45 -2.43
C ASP A 292 -16.29 -21.13 -2.12
N GLN A 293 -14.99 -21.21 -1.89
CA GLN A 293 -14.17 -20.06 -1.55
C GLN A 293 -13.91 -19.23 -2.80
N ILE A 294 -14.21 -17.94 -2.75
CA ILE A 294 -14.00 -17.02 -3.86
C ILE A 294 -13.19 -15.80 -3.42
N GLU A 295 -12.22 -15.45 -4.24
CA GLU A 295 -11.46 -14.21 -4.12
C GLU A 295 -12.21 -13.12 -4.90
N PRO A 296 -12.72 -12.07 -4.24
CA PRO A 296 -13.41 -11.00 -4.94
C PRO A 296 -12.41 -10.12 -5.70
N SER A 297 -12.83 -9.63 -6.87
CA SER A 297 -12.11 -8.54 -7.55
C SER A 297 -12.29 -7.23 -6.79
N LEU A 298 -11.30 -6.34 -6.83
CA LEU A 298 -11.44 -4.99 -6.32
C LEU A 298 -11.94 -4.09 -7.45
N CYS A 299 -12.99 -3.33 -7.22
CA CYS A 299 -13.46 -2.24 -8.07
C CYS A 299 -13.47 -0.93 -7.27
N THR A 300 -13.23 0.20 -7.93
CA THR A 300 -13.31 1.52 -7.29
C THR A 300 -14.47 2.28 -7.88
N ASP A 301 -15.39 2.68 -7.02
CA ASP A 301 -16.60 3.41 -7.38
C ASP A 301 -16.72 4.60 -6.43
N GLU A 302 -16.77 5.82 -6.99
CA GLU A 302 -16.81 7.09 -6.22
C GLU A 302 -15.71 7.26 -5.15
N GLY A 303 -14.57 6.57 -5.28
CA GLY A 303 -13.46 6.65 -4.32
C GLY A 303 -13.58 5.70 -3.13
N VAL A 304 -14.57 4.81 -3.17
CA VAL A 304 -14.70 3.72 -2.21
C VAL A 304 -14.21 2.45 -2.88
N SER A 305 -13.23 1.78 -2.27
CA SER A 305 -12.80 0.45 -2.71
C SER A 305 -13.89 -0.56 -2.38
N LYS A 306 -14.52 -1.10 -3.42
CA LYS A 306 -15.57 -2.11 -3.33
C LYS A 306 -15.06 -3.45 -3.85
N PHE A 307 -15.58 -4.53 -3.30
CA PHE A 307 -15.40 -5.88 -3.78
C PHE A 307 -16.47 -6.16 -4.83
N ARG A 308 -16.06 -6.70 -5.98
CA ARG A 308 -16.98 -7.16 -7.02
C ARG A 308 -16.76 -8.64 -7.28
N VAL A 309 -17.87 -9.36 -7.39
CA VAL A 309 -17.85 -10.80 -7.66
C VAL A 309 -19.03 -11.16 -8.56
N SER A 310 -18.78 -12.04 -9.52
CA SER A 310 -19.80 -12.62 -10.38
C SER A 310 -19.75 -14.14 -10.21
N THR A 311 -20.88 -14.74 -9.84
CA THR A 311 -20.99 -16.18 -9.56
C THR A 311 -22.21 -16.77 -10.26
N GLY A 312 -22.08 -18.00 -10.74
CA GLY A 312 -23.23 -18.81 -11.16
C GLY A 312 -24.01 -19.38 -9.97
N PRO A 313 -25.00 -20.26 -10.19
CA PRO A 313 -25.75 -20.88 -9.11
C PRO A 313 -24.83 -21.65 -8.14
N GLY A 314 -25.01 -21.47 -6.83
CA GLY A 314 -24.15 -22.11 -5.83
C GLY A 314 -24.15 -21.44 -4.46
N ARG A 315 -23.21 -21.86 -3.61
CA ARG A 315 -23.00 -21.36 -2.24
C ARG A 315 -21.55 -20.91 -2.09
N TYR A 316 -21.34 -19.62 -1.88
CA TYR A 316 -20.00 -19.02 -1.95
C TYR A 316 -19.62 -18.31 -0.66
N GLU A 317 -18.35 -18.32 -0.30
CA GLU A 317 -17.76 -17.52 0.78
C GLU A 317 -16.62 -16.66 0.24
N CYS A 318 -16.66 -15.36 0.53
CA CYS A 318 -15.56 -14.45 0.24
C CYS A 318 -14.38 -14.70 1.19
N VAL A 319 -13.20 -14.98 0.65
CA VAL A 319 -11.98 -15.24 1.43
C VAL A 319 -11.47 -14.02 2.20
N ARG A 320 -11.79 -12.78 1.76
CA ARG A 320 -11.35 -11.54 2.41
C ARG A 320 -12.28 -11.06 3.51
N THR A 321 -13.59 -10.95 3.21
CA THR A 321 -14.58 -10.38 4.13
C THR A 321 -15.36 -11.44 4.90
N ARG A 322 -15.27 -12.72 4.50
CA ARG A 322 -16.08 -13.83 5.02
C ARG A 322 -17.58 -13.69 4.80
N MET A 323 -18.03 -12.72 4.01
CA MET A 323 -19.44 -12.67 3.58
C MET A 323 -19.76 -13.90 2.74
N ARG A 324 -20.89 -14.54 2.99
CA ARG A 324 -21.36 -15.68 2.18
C ARG A 324 -22.68 -15.36 1.51
N TRP A 325 -22.94 -16.02 0.38
CA TRP A 325 -24.19 -15.87 -0.33
C TRP A 325 -24.59 -17.16 -1.05
N VAL A 326 -25.89 -17.28 -1.30
CA VAL A 326 -26.50 -18.37 -2.06
C VAL A 326 -27.33 -17.76 -3.19
N CYS A 327 -27.19 -18.31 -4.39
CA CYS A 327 -27.94 -17.90 -5.56
C CYS A 327 -28.32 -19.11 -6.43
N ASP A 328 -29.51 -19.05 -7.02
CA ASP A 328 -30.05 -20.09 -7.91
C ASP A 328 -29.78 -19.81 -9.40
N GLY A 329 -29.17 -18.67 -9.71
CA GLY A 329 -28.76 -18.28 -11.06
C GLY A 329 -27.54 -17.35 -11.01
N ASP A 330 -27.17 -16.80 -12.17
CA ASP A 330 -26.04 -15.89 -12.27
C ASP A 330 -26.30 -14.60 -11.49
N VAL A 331 -25.38 -14.25 -10.60
CA VAL A 331 -25.45 -13.04 -9.77
C VAL A 331 -24.14 -12.28 -9.85
N THR A 332 -24.24 -10.95 -9.98
CA THR A 332 -23.11 -10.06 -9.79
C THR A 332 -23.35 -9.15 -8.59
N LEU A 333 -22.45 -9.23 -7.62
CA LEU A 333 -22.45 -8.42 -6.40
C LEU A 333 -21.34 -7.38 -6.46
N GLN A 334 -21.63 -6.21 -5.90
CA GLN A 334 -20.64 -5.21 -5.52
C GLN A 334 -20.87 -4.85 -4.05
N TYR A 335 -19.85 -4.92 -3.21
CA TYR A 335 -20.02 -4.70 -1.78
C TYR A 335 -18.75 -4.20 -1.10
N HIS A 336 -18.87 -3.54 0.05
CA HIS A 336 -17.71 -3.20 0.87
C HIS A 336 -18.08 -3.05 2.34
N THR A 337 -17.06 -3.10 3.19
CA THR A 337 -17.19 -2.74 4.61
C THR A 337 -17.09 -1.21 4.76
N VAL A 338 -18.04 -0.59 5.46
CA VAL A 338 -18.10 0.86 5.70
C VAL A 338 -17.74 1.18 7.15
N ASP A 339 -17.25 2.41 7.38
CA ASP A 339 -17.10 2.90 8.74
C ASP A 339 -18.47 3.29 9.30
N GLY A 340 -18.99 2.49 10.21
CA GLY A 340 -20.30 2.74 10.82
C GLY A 340 -20.33 3.82 11.90
N ARG A 341 -19.33 4.71 12.01
CA ARG A 341 -19.36 5.82 12.99
C ARG A 341 -20.59 6.72 12.84
N PHE A 342 -21.10 6.89 11.63
CA PHE A 342 -22.33 7.64 11.36
C PHE A 342 -23.56 7.03 12.05
N LEU A 343 -23.52 5.76 12.44
CA LEU A 343 -24.63 5.10 13.16
C LEU A 343 -24.60 5.32 14.67
N ASN A 344 -23.53 5.88 15.24
CA ASN A 344 -23.37 5.91 16.70
C ASN A 344 -24.53 6.59 17.43
N THR A 345 -24.97 7.76 16.95
CA THR A 345 -26.11 8.49 17.53
C THR A 345 -27.40 7.69 17.46
N GLU A 346 -27.63 6.98 16.36
CA GLU A 346 -28.83 6.15 16.22
C GLU A 346 -28.77 4.91 17.10
N LEU A 347 -27.61 4.25 17.19
CA LEU A 347 -27.41 3.09 18.06
C LEU A 347 -27.63 3.46 19.53
N GLU A 348 -27.20 4.65 19.94
CA GLU A 348 -27.50 5.20 21.27
C GLU A 348 -29.00 5.41 21.47
N ARG A 349 -29.70 6.01 20.51
CA ARG A 349 -31.16 6.21 20.54
C ARG A 349 -31.93 4.88 20.63
N LEU A 350 -31.49 3.88 19.86
CA LEU A 350 -32.06 2.54 19.81
C LEU A 350 -31.61 1.65 20.98
N GLN A 351 -30.74 2.15 21.86
CA GLN A 351 -30.19 1.39 22.98
C GLN A 351 -29.58 0.05 22.53
N CYS A 352 -28.78 0.11 21.47
CA CYS A 352 -28.14 -1.05 20.87
C CYS A 352 -26.62 -0.87 20.69
N ASN A 353 -25.88 -1.97 20.62
CA ASN A 353 -24.48 -2.01 20.24
C ASN A 353 -24.32 -2.70 18.89
N ARG A 354 -23.41 -2.20 18.06
CA ARG A 354 -23.01 -2.84 16.81
C ARG A 354 -22.13 -4.06 17.09
N ILE A 355 -22.43 -5.19 16.45
CA ILE A 355 -21.76 -6.48 16.65
C ILE A 355 -21.22 -7.12 15.35
N ALA A 356 -21.26 -6.38 14.24
CA ALA A 356 -20.64 -6.73 12.97
C ALA A 356 -20.04 -5.48 12.28
N PRO A 357 -19.26 -5.63 11.20
CA PRO A 357 -18.97 -4.50 10.32
C PRO A 357 -20.25 -4.03 9.62
N VAL A 358 -20.28 -2.77 9.19
CA VAL A 358 -21.35 -2.29 8.30
C VAL A 358 -21.00 -2.73 6.89
N MET A 359 -21.89 -3.48 6.25
CA MET A 359 -21.73 -3.96 4.89
C MET A 359 -22.65 -3.16 3.97
N ASP A 360 -22.06 -2.47 3.01
CA ASP A 360 -22.79 -1.97 1.85
C ASP A 360 -22.78 -3.04 0.79
N VAL A 361 -23.94 -3.48 0.34
CA VAL A 361 -24.08 -4.51 -0.68
C VAL A 361 -25.01 -3.98 -1.76
N THR A 362 -24.61 -4.14 -3.01
CA THR A 362 -25.38 -3.81 -4.20
C THR A 362 -25.39 -5.04 -5.09
N VAL A 363 -26.57 -5.55 -5.44
CA VAL A 363 -26.68 -6.56 -6.50
C VAL A 363 -26.81 -5.82 -7.81
N ILE A 364 -25.80 -5.98 -8.66
CA ILE A 364 -25.76 -5.37 -9.99
C ILE A 364 -26.67 -6.13 -10.95
N SER A 365 -26.66 -7.47 -10.87
CA SER A 365 -27.51 -8.35 -11.67
C SER A 365 -27.82 -9.65 -10.94
N GLY A 366 -28.95 -10.27 -11.29
CA GLY A 366 -29.42 -11.51 -10.68
C GLY A 366 -30.19 -11.30 -9.37
N LYS A 367 -30.38 -12.40 -8.64
CA LYS A 367 -31.09 -12.42 -7.35
C LYS A 367 -30.36 -13.32 -6.35
N LEU A 368 -30.24 -12.82 -5.12
CA LEU A 368 -29.73 -13.60 -3.99
C LEU A 368 -30.89 -14.32 -3.29
N GLU A 369 -30.70 -15.59 -3.00
CA GLU A 369 -31.63 -16.36 -2.16
C GLU A 369 -31.27 -16.25 -0.68
N GLU A 370 -29.97 -16.24 -0.36
CA GLU A 370 -29.49 -16.01 0.99
C GLU A 370 -28.23 -15.14 1.00
N VAL A 371 -28.10 -14.29 2.02
CA VAL A 371 -26.85 -13.62 2.36
C VAL A 371 -26.53 -13.87 3.82
N HIS A 372 -25.28 -14.20 4.10
CA HIS A 372 -24.76 -14.51 5.42
C HIS A 372 -23.74 -13.43 5.78
N LEU A 373 -24.14 -12.49 6.63
CA LEU A 373 -23.28 -11.38 7.07
C LEU A 373 -22.40 -11.85 8.23
N PRO A 374 -21.07 -11.59 8.20
CA PRO A 374 -20.17 -12.03 9.26
C PRO A 374 -20.46 -11.29 10.57
N HIS A 375 -20.39 -12.01 11.69
CA HIS A 375 -20.34 -11.43 13.03
C HIS A 375 -19.16 -11.97 13.82
N TYR A 376 -18.81 -11.26 14.88
CA TYR A 376 -17.72 -11.67 15.76
C TYR A 376 -18.19 -12.24 17.08
N ILE A 377 -19.50 -12.32 17.33
CA ILE A 377 -20.01 -12.85 18.60
C ILE A 377 -19.68 -14.34 18.76
N CYS A 378 -19.21 -14.70 19.95
CA CYS A 378 -19.10 -16.06 20.42
C CYS A 378 -20.41 -16.52 21.04
N LEU A 379 -21.22 -17.25 20.27
CA LEU A 379 -22.51 -17.79 20.69
C LEU A 379 -22.40 -18.96 21.69
N GLY A 380 -21.21 -19.52 21.89
CA GLY A 380 -20.98 -20.59 22.86
C GLY A 380 -20.72 -20.09 24.29
N GLU A 381 -20.07 -18.92 24.42
CA GLU A 381 -19.86 -18.27 25.73
C GLU A 381 -20.93 -17.23 26.04
N SER A 382 -21.60 -16.73 25.01
CA SER A 382 -22.75 -15.84 25.14
C SER A 382 -24.01 -16.66 25.45
N GLY A 383 -24.77 -16.27 26.47
CA GLY A 383 -25.99 -16.99 26.85
C GLY A 383 -27.07 -17.01 25.76
N ASP A 384 -27.99 -17.97 25.83
CA ASP A 384 -28.99 -18.23 24.77
C ASP A 384 -29.86 -17.02 24.41
N ALA A 385 -30.21 -16.19 25.41
CA ALA A 385 -30.97 -14.95 25.22
C ALA A 385 -30.29 -13.94 24.28
N LEU A 386 -28.98 -14.10 24.03
CA LEU A 386 -28.27 -13.28 23.06
C LEU A 386 -28.72 -13.58 21.63
N ARG A 387 -28.96 -14.85 21.27
CA ARG A 387 -29.34 -15.24 19.91
C ARG A 387 -30.64 -14.56 19.47
N ASP A 388 -31.60 -14.52 20.39
CA ASP A 388 -32.92 -13.91 20.16
C ASP A 388 -32.90 -12.38 20.21
N ALA A 389 -31.81 -11.78 20.70
CA ALA A 389 -31.70 -10.34 20.89
C ALA A 389 -30.91 -9.63 19.77
N VAL A 390 -30.44 -10.37 18.78
CA VAL A 390 -29.69 -9.83 17.65
C VAL A 390 -30.61 -9.56 16.48
N ASN A 391 -30.50 -8.35 15.94
CA ASN A 391 -31.23 -7.92 14.75
C ASN A 391 -30.24 -7.44 13.68
N VAL A 392 -30.63 -7.51 12.43
CA VAL A 392 -29.98 -6.75 11.36
C VAL A 392 -30.64 -5.38 11.27
N LEU A 393 -29.82 -4.34 11.33
CA LEU A 393 -30.18 -2.95 11.13
C LEU A 393 -29.87 -2.58 9.68
N SER A 394 -30.89 -2.13 8.96
CA SER A 394 -30.81 -1.69 7.58
C SER A 394 -31.03 -0.18 7.51
N VAL A 395 -30.11 0.53 6.84
CA VAL A 395 -30.23 1.95 6.54
C VAL A 395 -30.74 2.08 5.12
N LYS A 396 -31.85 2.80 4.93
CA LYS A 396 -32.48 3.10 3.65
C LYS A 396 -32.71 4.62 3.58
N ASP A 397 -33.03 5.14 2.39
CA ASP A 397 -33.30 6.57 2.18
C ASP A 397 -34.47 7.07 3.06
N GLU A 398 -35.46 6.20 3.30
CA GLU A 398 -36.64 6.49 4.12
C GLU A 398 -36.40 6.34 5.64
N GLY A 399 -35.20 5.92 6.05
CA GLY A 399 -34.81 5.77 7.46
C GLY A 399 -34.23 4.41 7.81
N ILE A 400 -34.26 4.08 9.11
CA ILE A 400 -33.58 2.92 9.69
C ILE A 400 -34.62 1.89 10.13
N THR A 401 -34.39 0.64 9.74
CA THR A 401 -35.26 -0.50 10.06
C THR A 401 -34.46 -1.60 10.73
N THR A 402 -35.12 -2.37 11.59
CA THR A 402 -34.50 -3.49 12.30
C THR A 402 -35.36 -4.73 12.14
N GLU A 403 -34.74 -5.85 11.81
CA GLU A 403 -35.42 -7.14 11.65
C GLU A 403 -34.63 -8.25 12.37
N PRO A 404 -35.31 -9.23 12.99
CA PRO A 404 -34.64 -10.36 13.61
C PRO A 404 -33.93 -11.21 12.56
N VAL A 405 -32.86 -11.88 12.96
CA VAL A 405 -32.02 -12.65 12.05
C VAL A 405 -31.61 -13.97 12.68
N GLU A 406 -31.50 -15.02 11.87
CA GLU A 406 -31.00 -16.31 12.33
C GLU A 406 -29.48 -16.26 12.44
N LEU A 407 -28.94 -16.58 13.62
CA LEU A 407 -27.50 -16.65 13.85
C LEU A 407 -26.96 -18.07 13.71
N THR A 408 -25.86 -18.17 12.98
CA THR A 408 -25.01 -19.37 12.88
C THR A 408 -23.70 -19.12 13.64
N ARG A 409 -22.73 -20.03 13.54
CA ARG A 409 -21.48 -19.94 14.29
C ARG A 409 -20.72 -18.62 14.09
N PHE A 410 -20.70 -18.08 12.87
CA PHE A 410 -19.98 -16.86 12.52
C PHE A 410 -20.77 -15.88 11.64
N HIS A 411 -22.02 -16.20 11.31
CA HIS A 411 -22.80 -15.43 10.35
C HIS A 411 -24.24 -15.26 10.79
N ALA A 412 -24.82 -14.13 10.42
CA ALA A 412 -26.25 -13.91 10.46
C ALA A 412 -26.85 -14.14 9.08
N LYS A 413 -27.78 -15.08 8.99
CA LYS A 413 -28.44 -15.50 7.76
C LYS A 413 -29.65 -14.61 7.48
N ILE A 414 -29.66 -14.01 6.30
CA ILE A 414 -30.77 -13.22 5.75
C ILE A 414 -31.30 -13.95 4.52
N VAL A 415 -32.57 -14.36 4.57
CA VAL A 415 -33.26 -15.01 3.45
C VAL A 415 -33.90 -13.94 2.57
N GLN A 416 -33.73 -14.06 1.26
CA GLN A 416 -34.24 -13.12 0.24
C GLN A 416 -33.92 -11.65 0.57
N PRO A 417 -32.64 -11.30 0.70
CA PRO A 417 -32.24 -9.98 1.17
C PRO A 417 -32.64 -8.88 0.18
N SER A 418 -33.30 -7.83 0.67
CA SER A 418 -33.33 -6.53 0.00
C SER A 418 -32.09 -5.74 0.41
N PHE A 419 -31.25 -5.29 -0.51
CA PHE A 419 -29.95 -4.72 -0.12
C PHE A 419 -29.92 -3.19 -0.14
N SER A 420 -29.27 -2.69 0.89
CA SER A 420 -28.89 -1.33 1.27
C SER A 420 -27.77 -1.50 2.33
N LEU A 421 -27.33 -0.44 3.00
CA LEU A 421 -26.36 -0.56 4.10
C LEU A 421 -26.94 -1.40 5.26
N LYS A 422 -26.28 -2.51 5.61
CA LYS A 422 -26.70 -3.44 6.68
C LYS A 422 -25.61 -3.67 7.73
N THR A 423 -26.00 -3.79 8.99
CA THR A 423 -25.11 -4.23 10.08
C THR A 423 -25.90 -4.98 11.15
N LEU A 424 -25.23 -5.84 11.90
CA LEU A 424 -25.84 -6.53 13.04
C LEU A 424 -25.72 -5.70 14.32
N ILE A 425 -26.80 -5.72 15.10
CA ILE A 425 -26.94 -5.00 16.38
C ILE A 425 -27.48 -5.92 17.47
N ILE A 426 -27.16 -5.59 18.72
CA ILE A 426 -27.69 -6.25 19.93
C ILE A 426 -28.12 -5.19 20.95
N ARG A 427 -29.09 -5.49 21.82
CA ARG A 427 -29.47 -4.61 22.94
C ARG A 427 -28.28 -4.25 23.83
N TRP A 428 -28.21 -2.99 24.24
CA TRP A 428 -27.05 -2.42 24.94
C TRP A 428 -26.73 -3.01 26.31
N ILE A 429 -27.76 -3.50 27.00
CA ILE A 429 -27.74 -4.08 28.34
C ILE A 429 -27.24 -5.52 28.36
N LEU A 430 -27.21 -6.19 27.20
CA LEU A 430 -26.68 -7.55 27.12
C LEU A 430 -25.16 -7.48 27.11
N ARG A 431 -24.52 -8.40 27.83
CA ARG A 431 -23.09 -8.65 27.75
C ARG A 431 -22.85 -9.75 26.72
N TRP A 432 -21.72 -9.70 26.04
CA TRP A 432 -21.36 -10.68 25.03
C TRP A 432 -19.85 -10.82 24.90
N ASP A 433 -19.44 -11.93 24.30
CA ASP A 433 -18.06 -12.20 23.97
C ASP A 433 -17.84 -12.16 22.47
N GLU A 434 -16.66 -11.71 22.06
CA GLU A 434 -16.27 -11.63 20.66
C GLU A 434 -15.00 -12.44 20.36
N HIS A 435 -15.01 -13.07 19.20
CA HIS A 435 -13.85 -13.61 18.53
C HIS A 435 -12.96 -12.46 18.05
N CYS A 436 -11.80 -12.28 18.69
CA CYS A 436 -10.82 -11.29 18.26
C CYS A 436 -9.63 -11.96 17.59
N ASN A 437 -9.07 -11.26 16.61
CA ASN A 437 -7.75 -11.52 16.08
C ASN A 437 -6.69 -10.80 16.93
N LEU A 438 -5.47 -11.31 16.81
CA LEU A 438 -4.28 -10.72 17.42
C LEU A 438 -3.22 -10.53 16.35
N LEU A 439 -2.48 -9.43 16.43
CA LEU A 439 -1.21 -9.24 15.72
C LEU A 439 -0.14 -8.83 16.72
N LEU A 440 1.05 -9.41 16.57
CA LEU A 440 2.18 -9.14 17.45
C LEU A 440 3.33 -8.61 16.60
N TYR A 441 3.75 -7.37 16.87
CA TYR A 441 4.86 -6.74 16.17
C TYR A 441 6.03 -6.47 17.11
N MET A 442 7.24 -6.72 16.64
CA MET A 442 8.46 -6.18 17.21
C MET A 442 8.74 -4.83 16.57
N HIS A 443 8.57 -3.78 17.36
CA HIS A 443 8.71 -2.39 16.95
C HIS A 443 10.17 -1.90 17.05
N SER A 444 10.89 -2.33 18.10
CA SER A 444 12.32 -2.05 18.27
C SER A 444 13.00 -3.22 18.97
N LYS A 445 14.29 -3.45 18.68
CA LYS A 445 15.13 -4.44 19.37
C LYS A 445 15.89 -3.89 20.57
N ASP A 446 16.14 -2.57 20.60
CA ASP A 446 16.91 -1.93 21.66
C ASP A 446 16.30 -0.56 22.04
N PRO A 447 15.65 -0.43 23.22
CA PRO A 447 15.20 -1.54 24.06
C PRO A 447 14.11 -2.35 23.35
N LEU A 448 14.01 -3.65 23.67
CA LEU A 448 13.02 -4.53 23.04
C LEU A 448 11.61 -4.02 23.31
N THR A 449 10.93 -3.63 22.24
CA THR A 449 9.59 -3.05 22.27
C THR A 449 8.68 -3.87 21.38
N LEU A 450 7.63 -4.44 21.98
CA LEU A 450 6.61 -5.21 21.28
C LEU A 450 5.27 -4.49 21.33
N HIS A 451 4.52 -4.51 20.23
CA HIS A 451 3.15 -4.05 20.18
C HIS A 451 2.23 -5.26 19.93
N VAL A 452 1.28 -5.47 20.85
CA VAL A 452 0.28 -6.54 20.76
C VAL A 452 -1.06 -5.92 20.48
N TYR A 453 -1.56 -6.09 19.26
CA TYR A 453 -2.83 -5.57 18.79
C TYR A 453 -3.92 -6.62 18.95
N PHE A 454 -5.06 -6.20 19.48
CA PHE A 454 -6.28 -6.98 19.62
C PHE A 454 -7.41 -6.24 18.91
N PHE A 455 -8.07 -6.92 17.99
CA PHE A 455 -9.19 -6.34 17.27
C PHE A 455 -10.24 -7.41 16.96
N PRO A 456 -11.53 -7.04 16.93
CA PRO A 456 -12.55 -7.91 16.34
C PRO A 456 -12.07 -8.35 14.95
N ALA A 457 -12.44 -9.54 14.47
CA ALA A 457 -11.93 -10.12 13.22
C ALA A 457 -12.39 -9.41 11.92
N ASP A 458 -12.37 -8.07 11.93
CA ASP A 458 -12.65 -7.15 10.85
C ASP A 458 -11.41 -6.95 9.98
N TYR A 459 -11.62 -7.16 8.69
CA TYR A 459 -10.63 -6.97 7.65
C TYR A 459 -10.02 -5.56 7.67
N ARG A 460 -10.81 -4.51 7.94
CA ARG A 460 -10.34 -3.12 7.94
C ARG A 460 -9.42 -2.81 9.11
N ALA A 461 -9.74 -3.32 10.30
CA ALA A 461 -8.91 -3.09 11.49
C ALA A 461 -7.51 -3.68 11.30
N LYS A 462 -7.42 -4.83 10.62
CA LYS A 462 -6.14 -5.44 10.24
C LYS A 462 -5.31 -4.55 9.32
N GLU A 463 -5.90 -4.04 8.23
CA GLU A 463 -5.19 -3.16 7.29
C GLU A 463 -4.68 -1.87 7.96
N GLU A 464 -5.47 -1.29 8.87
CA GLU A 464 -5.03 -0.10 9.61
C GLU A 464 -3.83 -0.40 10.52
N VAL A 465 -3.83 -1.54 11.22
CA VAL A 465 -2.67 -1.96 12.03
C VAL A 465 -1.44 -2.21 11.14
N GLU A 466 -1.60 -2.86 9.99
CA GLU A 466 -0.49 -3.09 9.04
C GLU A 466 0.09 -1.79 8.47
N LYS A 467 -0.73 -0.75 8.27
CA LYS A 467 -0.26 0.59 7.89
C LYS A 467 0.54 1.24 9.02
N ILE A 468 0.09 1.12 10.27
CA ILE A 468 0.78 1.66 11.45
C ILE A 468 2.14 0.97 11.64
N GLU A 469 2.20 -0.35 11.49
CA GLU A 469 3.38 -1.17 11.75
C GLU A 469 4.22 -1.47 10.50
N LYS A 470 4.13 -0.63 9.45
CA LYS A 470 4.78 -0.84 8.14
C LYS A 470 6.29 -1.09 8.22
N SER A 471 6.96 -0.57 9.23
CA SER A 471 8.41 -0.71 9.46
C SER A 471 8.78 -1.74 10.53
N SER A 472 7.80 -2.41 11.13
CA SER A 472 7.98 -3.34 12.25
C SER A 472 7.95 -4.79 11.78
N TYR A 473 8.44 -5.70 12.62
CA TYR A 473 8.52 -7.11 12.29
C TYR A 473 7.35 -7.89 12.90
N LEU A 474 6.54 -8.57 12.08
CA LEU A 474 5.45 -9.41 12.55
C LEU A 474 5.99 -10.72 13.14
N ILE A 475 5.67 -10.98 14.41
CA ILE A 475 6.06 -12.21 15.12
C ILE A 475 4.92 -13.23 15.03
N SER A 476 5.30 -14.50 14.85
CA SER A 476 4.36 -15.62 14.88
C SER A 476 3.82 -15.84 16.29
N HIS A 477 2.53 -16.12 16.42
CA HIS A 477 1.93 -16.35 17.73
C HIS A 477 0.76 -17.33 17.64
N PRO A 478 0.42 -18.02 18.75
CA PRO A 478 -0.82 -18.78 18.82
C PRO A 478 -2.02 -17.83 18.73
N ARG A 479 -3.02 -18.19 17.92
CA ARG A 479 -4.27 -17.43 17.83
C ARG A 479 -5.13 -17.64 19.08
N PRO A 480 -5.94 -16.65 19.47
CA PRO A 480 -6.97 -16.85 20.47
C PRO A 480 -7.94 -17.97 20.07
N ASP A 481 -8.15 -18.93 20.96
CA ASP A 481 -9.14 -20.02 20.84
C ASP A 481 -10.38 -19.78 21.72
N ARG A 482 -10.34 -18.72 22.53
CA ARG A 482 -11.42 -18.21 23.37
C ARG A 482 -11.83 -16.81 22.95
N ALA A 483 -13.05 -16.44 23.30
CA ALA A 483 -13.59 -15.13 23.02
C ALA A 483 -13.25 -14.12 24.14
N PHE A 484 -13.18 -12.85 23.78
CA PHE A 484 -12.90 -11.76 24.71
C PHE A 484 -14.19 -11.03 25.07
N ARG A 485 -14.31 -10.60 26.33
CA ARG A 485 -15.53 -9.92 26.78
C ARG A 485 -15.50 -8.45 26.39
N MET A 486 -16.51 -8.00 25.66
CA MET A 486 -16.58 -6.60 25.27
C MET A 486 -16.97 -5.72 26.45
N LYS A 487 -16.49 -4.47 26.45
CA LYS A 487 -16.73 -3.48 27.52
C LYS A 487 -16.23 -3.87 28.92
N THR A 488 -15.42 -4.93 29.03
CA THR A 488 -14.74 -5.31 30.27
C THR A 488 -13.24 -5.05 30.12
N PRO A 489 -12.55 -4.50 31.14
CA PRO A 489 -11.10 -4.36 31.12
C PRO A 489 -10.39 -5.72 31.05
N HIS A 490 -9.35 -5.79 30.24
CA HIS A 490 -8.44 -6.92 30.14
C HIS A 490 -7.03 -6.42 30.40
N SER A 491 -6.27 -7.14 31.23
CA SER A 491 -4.88 -6.80 31.53
C SER A 491 -3.95 -7.84 30.94
N LEU A 492 -2.86 -7.36 30.36
CA LEU A 492 -1.80 -8.20 29.82
C LEU A 492 -0.67 -8.27 30.84
N ASP A 493 -0.43 -9.46 31.38
CA ASP A 493 0.70 -9.75 32.24
C ASP A 493 1.84 -10.32 31.41
N VAL A 494 3.03 -9.72 31.58
CA VAL A 494 4.28 -10.11 30.93
C VAL A 494 5.40 -9.98 31.97
N PRO A 495 5.76 -11.09 32.65
CA PRO A 495 6.74 -11.06 33.72
C PRO A 495 8.07 -10.43 33.29
N GLY A 496 8.57 -9.49 34.08
CA GLY A 496 9.83 -8.78 33.80
C GLY A 496 9.74 -7.68 32.74
N ALA A 497 8.56 -7.40 32.19
CA ALA A 497 8.34 -6.33 31.23
C ALA A 497 7.50 -5.19 31.81
N SER A 498 7.63 -3.98 31.24
CA SER A 498 6.69 -2.90 31.49
C SER A 498 5.61 -2.91 30.41
N VAL A 499 4.35 -3.11 30.80
CA VAL A 499 3.21 -3.16 29.89
C VAL A 499 2.40 -1.86 30.02
N HIS A 500 2.00 -1.28 28.89
CA HIS A 500 1.15 -0.10 28.82
C HIS A 500 -0.02 -0.32 27.85
N PRO A 501 -1.26 0.12 28.20
CA PRO A 501 -1.64 0.72 29.49
C PRO A 501 -1.57 -0.27 30.66
N ARG A 502 -1.31 0.23 31.88
CA ARG A 502 -1.12 -0.62 33.08
C ARG A 502 -2.44 -1.10 33.66
N GLU A 503 -3.46 -0.27 33.53
CA GLU A 503 -4.84 -0.49 33.93
C GLU A 503 -5.60 -1.46 33.01
N GLY A 504 -4.94 -1.98 31.97
CA GLY A 504 -5.55 -2.83 30.95
C GLY A 504 -6.26 -2.03 29.86
N ILE A 505 -6.77 -2.75 28.86
CA ILE A 505 -7.57 -2.20 27.78
C ILE A 505 -9.00 -2.69 27.88
N THR A 506 -9.96 -1.79 27.70
CA THR A 506 -11.36 -2.18 27.52
C THR A 506 -11.59 -2.33 26.03
N PHE A 507 -11.83 -3.55 25.56
CA PHE A 507 -12.05 -3.79 24.14
C PHE A 507 -13.27 -3.03 23.62
N ARG A 508 -13.02 -2.18 22.63
CA ARG A 508 -14.03 -1.40 21.91
C ARG A 508 -13.86 -1.62 20.41
N ARG A 509 -14.97 -1.50 19.67
CA ARG A 509 -15.01 -1.54 18.19
C ARG A 509 -14.66 -0.19 17.54
N GLN A 510 -14.26 0.80 18.32
CA GLN A 510 -13.91 2.13 17.81
C GLN A 510 -12.61 2.09 17.00
N THR A 511 -12.36 3.13 16.20
CA THR A 511 -11.36 3.13 15.11
C THR A 511 -9.90 3.04 15.55
N ASP A 512 -9.57 3.33 16.81
CA ASP A 512 -8.20 3.19 17.29
C ASP A 512 -7.92 1.74 17.68
N PRO A 513 -6.80 1.14 17.23
CA PRO A 513 -6.49 -0.24 17.56
C PRO A 513 -6.34 -0.43 19.07
N ASN A 514 -7.01 -1.43 19.65
CA ASN A 514 -6.74 -1.79 21.04
C ASN A 514 -5.37 -2.50 21.07
N PHE A 515 -4.37 -1.90 21.70
CA PHE A 515 -3.04 -2.52 21.74
C PHE A 515 -2.34 -2.33 23.09
N PHE A 516 -1.44 -3.26 23.39
CA PHE A 516 -0.49 -3.14 24.48
C PHE A 516 0.90 -2.85 23.93
N LYS A 517 1.58 -1.90 24.54
CA LYS A 517 3.01 -1.68 24.37
C LYS A 517 3.77 -2.38 25.49
N ILE A 518 4.56 -3.37 25.13
CA ILE A 518 5.45 -4.10 26.02
C ILE A 518 6.86 -3.55 25.83
N MET A 519 7.51 -3.12 26.91
CA MET A 519 8.90 -2.67 26.89
C MET A 519 9.74 -3.51 27.84
N ILE A 520 10.82 -4.09 27.32
CA ILE A 520 11.75 -4.93 28.06
C ILE A 520 13.11 -4.25 28.00
N LYS A 521 13.58 -3.76 29.16
CA LYS A 521 14.81 -2.95 29.27
C LYS A 521 16.07 -3.80 29.39
N THR A 522 15.93 -5.04 29.82
CA THR A 522 17.03 -5.99 30.01
C THR A 522 17.01 -6.99 28.87
N ARG A 523 18.17 -7.60 28.59
CA ARG A 523 18.25 -8.70 27.62
C ARG A 523 17.35 -9.86 28.07
N LEU A 524 16.60 -10.47 27.15
CA LEU A 524 15.85 -11.68 27.47
C LEU A 524 16.81 -12.81 27.85
N GLU A 525 16.65 -13.35 29.05
CA GLU A 525 17.37 -14.54 29.50
C GLU A 525 16.59 -15.82 29.19
N ASN A 526 15.25 -15.75 29.27
CA ASN A 526 14.31 -16.86 29.10
C ASN A 526 13.23 -16.52 28.06
N ASN A 527 12.39 -17.49 27.71
CA ASN A 527 11.20 -17.30 26.86
C ASN A 527 10.25 -16.25 27.45
N LEU A 528 9.59 -15.50 26.58
CA LEU A 528 8.64 -14.47 26.99
C LEU A 528 7.23 -15.07 27.12
N GLN A 529 6.78 -15.24 28.36
CA GLN A 529 5.41 -15.64 28.64
C GLN A 529 4.50 -14.42 28.71
N MET A 530 3.34 -14.51 28.07
CA MET A 530 2.31 -13.48 28.08
C MET A 530 0.98 -14.12 28.42
N SER A 531 0.22 -13.48 29.32
CA SER A 531 -1.14 -13.90 29.65
C SER A 531 -2.09 -12.72 29.67
N LEU A 532 -3.21 -12.85 28.97
CA LEU A 532 -4.28 -11.87 29.01
C LEU A 532 -5.36 -12.35 29.98
N THR A 533 -5.65 -11.53 30.97
CA THR A 533 -6.61 -11.81 32.03
C THR A 533 -7.78 -10.84 31.94
N ARG A 534 -9.00 -11.37 32.02
CA ARG A 534 -10.21 -10.56 32.18
C ARG A 534 -10.32 -10.09 33.62
N GLU A 535 -10.40 -8.79 33.82
CA GLU A 535 -10.28 -8.21 35.17
C GLU A 535 -11.46 -8.55 36.10
N GLU A 536 -12.65 -8.69 35.54
CA GLU A 536 -13.89 -8.93 36.29
C GLU A 536 -13.88 -10.23 37.08
N ASP A 537 -13.46 -11.34 36.46
CA ASP A 537 -13.51 -12.69 37.02
C ASP A 537 -12.14 -13.34 37.15
N LYS A 538 -11.07 -12.59 36.83
CA LYS A 538 -9.67 -13.05 36.85
C LYS A 538 -9.43 -14.29 35.97
N LYS A 539 -10.29 -14.52 34.97
CA LYS A 539 -10.15 -15.63 34.03
C LYS A 539 -9.07 -15.30 33.00
N ILE A 540 -8.11 -16.21 32.84
CA ILE A 540 -7.13 -16.14 31.74
C ILE A 540 -7.85 -16.52 30.44
N VAL A 541 -7.87 -15.58 29.49
CA VAL A 541 -8.58 -15.71 28.21
C VAL A 541 -7.63 -15.95 27.04
N TRP A 542 -6.34 -15.63 27.20
CA TRP A 542 -5.32 -15.94 26.21
C TRP A 542 -3.95 -16.09 26.86
N THR A 543 -3.12 -16.98 26.33
CA THR A 543 -1.73 -17.15 26.72
C THR A 543 -0.87 -17.38 25.49
N ALA A 544 0.34 -16.82 25.49
CA ALA A 544 1.35 -17.14 24.51
C ALA A 544 2.72 -17.25 25.18
N THR A 545 3.56 -18.10 24.60
CA THR A 545 4.98 -18.19 24.94
C THR A 545 5.74 -17.92 23.65
N LEU A 546 6.58 -16.89 23.67
CA LEU A 546 7.49 -16.57 22.57
C LEU A 546 8.87 -17.07 22.93
N GLU A 547 9.47 -17.81 22.02
CA GLU A 547 10.81 -18.37 22.21
C GLU A 547 11.84 -17.24 22.15
N LYS A 548 12.83 -17.26 23.04
CA LYS A 548 13.88 -16.24 23.08
C LYS A 548 14.59 -16.13 21.72
N GLU A 549 14.76 -17.27 21.06
CA GLU A 549 15.39 -17.42 19.75
C GLU A 549 14.68 -16.59 18.67
N GLU A 550 13.36 -16.35 18.79
CA GLU A 550 12.62 -15.49 17.85
C GLU A 550 13.10 -14.03 17.89
N PHE A 551 13.69 -13.59 19.01
CA PHE A 551 14.23 -12.24 19.18
C PHE A 551 15.73 -12.15 18.87
N ASP A 552 16.48 -13.21 19.20
CA ASP A 552 17.93 -13.34 19.01
C ASP A 552 18.32 -13.63 17.55
N GLN A 553 17.39 -14.13 16.72
CA GLN A 553 17.61 -14.20 15.29
C GLN A 553 17.96 -12.79 14.78
N ASN A 554 19.18 -12.64 14.26
CA ASN A 554 19.51 -11.59 13.31
C ASN A 554 18.54 -11.79 12.14
N HIS A 555 17.36 -11.18 12.22
CA HIS A 555 16.53 -10.99 11.05
C HIS A 555 17.34 -10.04 10.18
N PRO A 556 17.89 -10.49 9.04
CA PRO A 556 18.42 -9.54 8.09
C PRO A 556 17.28 -8.56 7.81
N LYS A 557 17.51 -7.25 7.98
CA LYS A 557 16.86 -6.30 7.08
C LYS A 557 17.08 -6.92 5.71
N ARG A 558 16.04 -7.28 4.97
CA ARG A 558 16.11 -7.97 3.66
C ARG A 558 17.41 -7.63 2.91
N ASP A 559 18.45 -8.42 3.17
CA ASP A 559 19.73 -8.39 2.50
C ASP A 559 19.78 -9.76 1.86
N LYS A 560 19.44 -9.75 0.57
CA LYS A 560 19.65 -10.89 -0.31
C LYS A 560 21.17 -11.04 -0.44
N THR A 561 21.76 -12.01 0.25
CA THR A 561 22.81 -12.90 -0.28
C THR A 561 23.39 -13.74 0.86
N GLN A 562 23.23 -15.06 0.78
CA GLN A 562 24.31 -16.04 1.02
C GLN A 562 23.81 -17.49 0.85
N ILE A 563 24.09 -18.02 -0.35
CA ILE A 563 24.47 -19.41 -0.70
C ILE A 563 25.38 -19.15 -1.92
N ASP A 564 26.60 -19.63 -2.12
CA ASP A 564 27.56 -20.59 -1.55
C ASP A 564 28.92 -19.88 -1.78
N GLU A 565 30.04 -20.16 -1.11
CA GLU A 565 30.91 -21.27 -1.48
C GLU A 565 32.01 -21.44 -0.44
N THR A 566 32.33 -22.70 -0.16
CA THR A 566 33.47 -23.14 0.63
C THR A 566 34.56 -23.67 -0.32
N ARG A 567 35.75 -23.05 -0.34
CA ARG A 567 37.12 -23.62 -0.58
C ARG A 567 38.00 -22.69 -1.42
N SER A 568 39.06 -22.15 -0.82
CA SER A 568 40.41 -22.74 -0.88
C SER A 568 41.45 -21.74 -0.38
N GLN A 569 42.41 -22.26 0.39
CA GLN A 569 43.53 -21.58 1.03
C GLN A 569 44.69 -21.26 0.06
N ARG A 570 45.62 -20.43 0.57
CA ARG A 570 47.01 -20.11 0.15
C ARG A 570 47.12 -18.94 -0.85
N ASP A 571 47.99 -17.94 -0.70
CA ASP A 571 49.28 -17.82 -0.01
C ASP A 571 49.52 -16.40 0.54
N GLU A 572 50.37 -16.34 1.57
CA GLU A 572 51.01 -15.16 2.15
C GLU A 572 52.04 -14.53 1.18
N THR A 573 52.18 -13.20 1.16
CA THR A 573 53.46 -12.50 1.44
C THR A 573 53.38 -10.96 1.37
N GLN A 574 53.80 -10.35 2.48
CA GLN A 574 54.45 -9.05 2.75
C GLN A 574 54.73 -8.01 1.63
N ARG A 575 54.41 -6.74 1.94
CA ARG A 575 55.29 -5.54 2.05
C ARG A 575 54.40 -4.32 2.37
N ASP A 576 54.44 -3.67 3.53
CA ASP A 576 55.47 -2.92 4.26
C ASP A 576 55.64 -1.45 3.79
N GLU A 577 55.56 -0.56 4.81
CA GLU A 577 55.91 0.88 4.88
C GLU A 577 55.15 1.88 3.97
N THR A 578 54.71 3.09 4.37
CA THR A 578 54.98 3.97 5.52
C THR A 578 53.86 5.04 5.63
N ARG A 579 53.60 5.49 6.85
CA ARG A 579 52.69 6.60 7.23
C ARG A 579 53.42 7.96 7.05
N PRO A 580 52.71 9.11 7.04
CA PRO A 580 52.46 9.76 8.32
C PRO A 580 51.04 10.30 8.52
N GLN A 581 50.64 10.24 9.79
CA GLN A 581 49.43 10.79 10.37
C GLN A 581 49.38 12.32 10.23
N ARG A 582 48.19 12.85 9.92
CA ARG A 582 47.76 14.13 10.46
C ARG A 582 46.66 13.87 11.47
N GLU A 583 46.92 14.28 12.70
CA GLU A 583 45.91 14.48 13.73
C GLU A 583 44.94 15.55 13.26
N GLU A 584 43.68 15.18 13.04
CA GLU A 584 42.57 16.13 13.09
C GLU A 584 41.61 15.65 14.17
N THR A 585 41.66 16.39 15.26
CA THR A 585 40.80 16.33 16.43
C THR A 585 39.33 16.34 16.00
N TYR A 586 38.59 15.28 16.31
CA TYR A 586 37.12 15.28 16.22
C TYR A 586 36.55 16.33 17.19
N PRO A 587 35.79 17.35 16.73
CA PRO A 587 34.94 18.10 17.63
C PRO A 587 33.75 17.20 17.99
N GLN A 588 33.57 16.95 19.28
CA GLN A 588 32.31 16.45 19.84
C GLN A 588 31.14 17.29 19.27
N ARG A 589 30.14 16.62 18.67
CA ARG A 589 28.90 17.30 18.25
C ARG A 589 28.15 17.76 19.50
N ASP A 590 28.23 19.06 19.73
CA ASP A 590 27.40 19.81 20.66
C ASP A 590 25.99 19.97 20.05
N GLU A 591 24.94 19.63 20.81
CA GLU A 591 23.53 19.77 20.40
C GLU A 591 23.20 21.25 20.18
N THR A 592 23.08 21.68 18.91
CA THR A 592 22.77 23.07 18.57
C THR A 592 21.30 23.40 18.83
N ARG A 593 20.98 23.87 20.05
CA ARG A 593 19.84 24.77 20.26
C ARG A 593 19.93 25.92 19.25
N LEU A 594 18.89 26.16 18.44
CA LEU A 594 18.81 27.36 17.59
C LEU A 594 19.02 28.60 18.47
N LYS A 595 20.11 29.36 18.25
CA LYS A 595 20.55 30.43 19.18
C LYS A 595 20.00 31.81 18.81
N SER A 596 19.85 32.14 17.52
CA SER A 596 19.40 33.46 17.07
C SER A 596 17.89 33.49 16.77
N GLU A 597 17.24 34.65 16.96
CA GLU A 597 15.83 34.82 16.61
C GLU A 597 15.59 34.62 15.11
N ALA A 598 16.52 35.06 14.26
CA ALA A 598 16.45 34.90 12.82
C ALA A 598 16.47 33.41 12.40
N ASP A 599 17.31 32.59 13.04
CA ASP A 599 17.37 31.15 12.74
C ASP A 599 16.13 30.40 13.23
N LYS A 600 15.56 30.82 14.37
CA LYS A 600 14.29 30.27 14.86
C LYS A 600 13.13 30.62 13.95
N ALA A 601 13.04 31.87 13.48
CA ALA A 601 12.01 32.30 12.55
C ALA A 601 12.10 31.55 11.21
N ARG A 602 13.32 31.44 10.65
CA ARG A 602 13.59 30.67 9.43
C ARG A 602 13.25 29.20 9.59
N TYR A 603 13.62 28.58 10.71
CA TYR A 603 13.26 27.20 11.01
C TYR A 603 11.74 27.00 11.05
N PHE A 604 11.01 27.91 11.68
CA PHE A 604 9.54 27.86 11.66
C PHE A 604 9.00 27.92 10.23
N ASP A 605 9.45 28.88 9.41
CA ASP A 605 8.95 29.04 8.04
C ASP A 605 9.25 27.82 7.16
N ASP A 606 10.43 27.20 7.35
CA ASP A 606 10.85 26.04 6.56
C ASP A 606 10.24 24.72 7.08
N HIS A 607 9.85 24.63 8.37
CA HIS A 607 9.52 23.34 9.04
C HIS A 607 8.16 23.33 9.77
N TRP A 608 7.30 24.33 9.63
CA TRP A 608 6.01 24.40 10.37
C TRP A 608 5.09 23.19 10.13
N SER A 609 5.16 22.55 8.95
CA SER A 609 4.42 21.32 8.65
C SER A 609 4.85 20.14 9.52
N VAL A 610 6.15 20.07 9.84
CA VAL A 610 6.74 19.07 10.76
C VAL A 610 6.35 19.38 12.20
N LEU A 611 6.28 20.67 12.57
CA LEU A 611 5.77 21.10 13.89
C LEU A 611 4.33 20.61 14.13
N ILE A 612 3.47 20.66 13.11
CA ILE A 612 2.07 20.17 13.23
C ILE A 612 2.02 18.65 13.46
N GLN A 613 2.93 17.89 12.87
CA GLN A 613 2.90 16.42 12.94
C GLN A 613 3.52 15.85 14.22
N ARG A 614 4.51 16.53 14.81
CA ARG A 614 5.33 15.97 15.89
C ARG A 614 5.10 16.60 17.28
N VAL A 615 4.34 17.69 17.37
CA VAL A 615 4.07 18.34 18.66
C VAL A 615 3.03 17.56 19.47
N THR A 616 3.35 17.29 20.74
CA THR A 616 2.61 16.36 21.59
C THR A 616 1.64 17.03 22.57
N ASN A 617 1.87 18.30 22.96
CA ASN A 617 1.05 18.98 23.96
C ASN A 617 0.70 20.44 23.56
N VAL A 618 -0.38 20.56 22.79
CA VAL A 618 -0.90 21.83 22.25
C VAL A 618 -1.45 22.75 23.34
N GLN A 619 -2.01 22.18 24.41
CA GLN A 619 -2.58 22.94 25.54
C GLN A 619 -1.50 23.80 26.22
N ILE A 620 -0.34 23.21 26.53
CA ILE A 620 0.79 23.93 27.15
C ILE A 620 1.29 25.08 26.25
N ILE A 621 1.34 24.84 24.94
CA ILE A 621 1.78 25.86 23.97
C ILE A 621 0.76 26.99 23.93
N ALA A 622 -0.54 26.68 23.82
CA ALA A 622 -1.59 27.69 23.84
C ALA A 622 -1.59 28.50 25.14
N ASP A 623 -1.37 27.85 26.29
CA ASP A 623 -1.26 28.52 27.60
C ASP A 623 -0.10 29.51 27.64
N LYS A 624 1.08 29.11 27.16
CA LYS A 624 2.26 29.99 27.09
C LYS A 624 2.11 31.12 26.07
N LEU A 625 1.52 30.85 24.91
CA LEU A 625 1.26 31.88 23.90
C LEU A 625 0.25 32.90 24.41
N ARG A 626 -0.78 32.47 25.17
CA ARG A 626 -1.74 33.36 25.81
C ARG A 626 -1.10 34.19 26.92
N GLN A 627 -0.27 33.58 27.79
CA GLN A 627 0.49 34.31 28.83
C GLN A 627 1.40 35.39 28.24
N GLN A 628 1.94 35.17 27.03
CA GLN A 628 2.76 36.13 26.31
C GLN A 628 1.96 37.11 25.43
N GLN A 629 0.63 37.10 25.52
CA GLN A 629 -0.30 37.93 24.74
C GLN A 629 -0.15 37.77 23.21
N LEU A 630 0.29 36.60 22.75
CA LEU A 630 0.43 36.28 21.31
C LEU A 630 -0.84 35.72 20.69
N ILE A 631 -1.77 35.22 21.51
CA ILE A 631 -3.11 34.78 21.10
C ILE A 631 -4.15 35.34 22.08
N HIS A 632 -5.35 35.66 21.58
CA HIS A 632 -6.46 36.19 22.38
C HIS A 632 -7.39 35.07 22.89
N GLU A 633 -8.27 35.38 23.85
CA GLU A 633 -9.11 34.38 24.54
C GLU A 633 -10.04 33.59 23.60
N GLU A 634 -10.51 34.23 22.53
CA GLU A 634 -11.32 33.59 21.47
C GLU A 634 -10.50 32.55 20.69
N GLN A 635 -9.28 32.93 20.26
CA GLN A 635 -8.35 32.03 19.57
C GLN A 635 -7.88 30.89 20.47
N TYR A 636 -7.63 31.17 21.76
CA TYR A 636 -7.30 30.16 22.74
C TYR A 636 -8.42 29.14 22.90
N SER A 637 -9.67 29.60 23.03
CA SER A 637 -10.85 28.72 23.13
C SER A 637 -11.01 27.84 21.90
N GLU A 638 -10.81 28.39 20.70
CA GLU A 638 -10.86 27.64 19.44
C GLU A 638 -9.73 26.61 19.29
N ILE A 639 -8.54 26.89 19.84
CA ILE A 639 -7.41 25.96 19.84
C ILE A 639 -7.71 24.80 20.80
N ILE A 640 -8.20 25.08 22.01
CA ILE A 640 -8.49 24.04 23.01
C ILE A 640 -9.68 23.17 22.62
N GLN A 641 -10.67 23.71 21.89
CA GLN A 641 -11.82 22.96 21.38
C GLN A 641 -11.52 22.15 20.10
N SER A 642 -10.27 22.11 19.64
CA SER A 642 -9.91 21.38 18.42
C SER A 642 -10.07 19.86 18.58
N LEU A 643 -10.67 19.23 17.57
CA LEU A 643 -10.99 17.78 17.53
C LEU A 643 -9.75 16.88 17.65
N THR A 644 -8.59 17.36 17.21
CA THR A 644 -7.31 16.65 17.31
C THR A 644 -6.17 17.60 17.71
N ARG A 645 -5.06 17.03 18.20
CA ARG A 645 -3.85 17.80 18.55
C ARG A 645 -3.24 18.46 17.31
N GLN A 646 -3.28 17.79 16.16
CA GLN A 646 -2.77 18.34 14.90
C GLN A 646 -3.62 19.52 14.43
N ASP A 647 -4.94 19.49 14.64
CA ASP A 647 -5.82 20.61 14.29
C ASP A 647 -5.57 21.82 15.18
N GLY A 648 -5.40 21.61 16.49
CA GLY A 648 -5.03 22.68 17.42
C GLY A 648 -3.66 23.30 17.10
N MET A 649 -2.66 22.47 16.77
CA MET A 649 -1.35 22.95 16.35
C MET A 649 -1.39 23.65 14.99
N ARG A 650 -2.24 23.20 14.07
CA ARG A 650 -2.45 23.86 12.77
C ARG A 650 -3.01 25.27 12.97
N LYS A 651 -4.00 25.43 13.85
CA LYS A 651 -4.53 26.76 14.21
C LYS A 651 -3.46 27.67 14.83
N ILE A 652 -2.61 27.14 15.73
CA ILE A 652 -1.46 27.88 16.28
C ILE A 652 -0.52 28.34 15.16
N CYS A 653 -0.10 27.43 14.27
CA CYS A 653 0.79 27.76 13.16
C CYS A 653 0.17 28.78 12.19
N GLU A 654 -1.14 28.69 11.92
CA GLU A 654 -1.87 29.62 11.07
C GLU A 654 -1.95 31.04 11.65
N ILE A 655 -2.09 31.17 12.97
CA ILE A 655 -2.02 32.45 13.67
C ILE A 655 -0.59 33.00 13.59
N ILE A 656 0.40 32.22 14.03
CA ILE A 656 1.80 32.65 14.15
C ILE A 656 2.42 33.02 12.79
N ARG A 657 2.02 32.34 11.71
CA ARG A 657 2.50 32.64 10.34
C ARG A 657 2.11 34.04 9.86
N LYS A 658 1.04 34.63 10.39
CA LYS A 658 0.59 35.98 10.04
C LYS A 658 1.36 37.07 10.79
N HIS A 659 2.24 36.71 11.73
CA HIS A 659 3.06 37.63 12.51
C HIS A 659 4.52 37.69 12.02
N GLY A 660 5.26 38.70 12.48
CA GLY A 660 6.68 38.89 12.13
C GLY A 660 7.64 37.92 12.83
N ASP A 661 8.90 37.93 12.40
CA ASP A 661 9.93 36.95 12.79
C ASP A 661 10.15 36.82 14.30
N ALA A 662 9.99 37.92 15.06
CA ALA A 662 10.07 37.90 16.52
C ALA A 662 9.01 36.98 17.16
N VAL A 663 7.80 36.92 16.60
CA VAL A 663 6.70 36.08 17.11
C VAL A 663 6.93 34.62 16.74
N LYS A 664 7.41 34.35 15.53
CA LYS A 664 7.80 32.99 15.08
C LYS A 664 8.92 32.43 15.93
N ALA A 665 9.95 33.24 16.23
CA ALA A 665 11.06 32.86 17.09
C ALA A 665 10.61 32.52 18.53
N LYS A 666 9.57 33.20 19.02
CA LYS A 666 9.00 32.95 20.35
C LYS A 666 8.30 31.60 20.44
N LEU A 667 7.55 31.19 19.42
CA LEU A 667 6.95 29.84 19.37
C LEU A 667 8.04 28.75 19.42
N ILE A 668 9.10 28.88 18.63
CA ILE A 668 10.22 27.94 18.64
C ILE A 668 10.91 27.91 20.02
N SER A 669 11.03 29.06 20.68
CA SER A 669 11.59 29.13 22.04
C SER A 669 10.71 28.41 23.06
N VAL A 670 9.39 28.57 22.98
CA VAL A 670 8.42 27.83 23.82
C VAL A 670 8.55 26.31 23.63
N LEU A 671 8.68 25.86 22.37
CA LEU A 671 8.87 24.45 22.04
C LEU A 671 10.21 23.89 22.54
N GLN A 672 11.28 24.69 22.53
CA GLN A 672 12.60 24.34 23.07
C GLN A 672 12.61 24.26 24.60
N GLU A 673 11.99 25.23 25.28
CA GLU A 673 11.93 25.32 26.74
C GLU A 673 11.17 24.14 27.34
N GLU A 674 10.03 23.79 26.75
CA GLU A 674 9.16 22.73 27.23
C GLU A 674 9.59 21.32 26.78
N LYS A 675 10.70 21.21 26.03
CA LYS A 675 11.17 19.95 25.41
C LYS A 675 10.07 19.23 24.61
N LEU A 676 9.12 19.99 24.06
CA LEU A 676 7.98 19.48 23.31
C LEU A 676 8.35 19.15 21.86
N PHE A 677 9.58 19.51 21.46
CA PHE A 677 10.11 19.27 20.13
C PHE A 677 11.64 19.13 20.18
N HIS A 678 12.18 18.09 19.54
CA HIS A 678 13.62 17.94 19.32
C HIS A 678 13.98 18.56 17.97
N PHE A 679 14.84 19.58 18.00
CA PHE A 679 15.14 20.47 16.87
C PHE A 679 16.22 19.93 15.94
#